data_AF-A0A367KYQ5-F1
#
_entry.id   AF-A0A367KYQ5-F1
#
_cell.length_a   1.000
_cell.length_b   1.000
_cell.length_c   1.000
_cell.angle_alpha   90.00
_cell.angle_beta   90.00
_cell.angle_gamma   90.00
#
_symmetry.space_group_name_H-M   'P 1'
#
loop_
_entity.id
_entity.type
_entity.pdbx_description
1 polymer ?
#
loop_
_entity_poly.entity_id
_entity_poly.type
_entity_poly.pdbx_seq_one_letter_code
_entity_poly.pdbx_strand_id
1 'polypeptide(L)'
;MEHPAIKDVIVLQTVKEEVRHLSLPVYNRLNAILADKTKRFYMFANEHQRDTFIEKLKDESPNDRNDRAIRVSSKWYADHLKANGSGENIDVIMLTDDNGNRERAKASGIKCSSVREYIESIKDTPELLDMLSAPKAAVGESIVYEEHLSPAQIQNGIKKGTLIQASFNVSQHNVHEATVVGEVEGETKTIYILGRKNFNRCIQGDIVAVQLLPKSEWKKGASVAIEEDDEDEEKLFGEDDPSNHADRMTEDDTEAEPTAKVVGIIRKKWRPYCGFIVKKTVPNDNRPASVLFRAIDRRIPAIRIKTAQAQNLVGKRIVVAIDSWPTTSALPLGHFVKTLGSSGDRETETEVLLLEHDVPYQEFSKRILQDLPPEGDEWVVLEKHIKEENRRDFRDLDICSIDPPGCTDIDDALHARRLPNGNYEVGVHIADVTYFVKPGMPMDIEAASRGTSVYLVDKRIDMLPSLLGTNLCSLRSNVDRLAFSCIWEMNENAEIIKTDFTKSVIRSKHSFTYDEAQTRIDDDRMQDSVTKGIRALNKFAKILRQRRMDNGALTLSSPEVRFNLENDSQDPVDVEMKELKETNALVEEFMLLANISVAKKIYSKFPSSAMLRKHAAPPTNNFDALRKVLAEKGIILNTESSKALADSLDNAVIPEDPYFNKLVRIMTTRCMMQAQYFSSGTEPESEFKHY
;
A
#
# COMPACT_ATOMS: atom_id res chain seq x y z
N MET A 1 -2.47 14.30 -19.66
CA MET A 1 -1.90 15.57 -19.11
C MET A 1 -0.55 15.38 -18.43
N GLU A 2 -0.25 14.23 -17.82
CA GLU A 2 1.05 14.03 -17.15
C GLU A 2 2.22 13.76 -18.09
N HIS A 3 1.96 13.42 -19.35
CA HIS A 3 2.99 13.14 -20.33
C HIS A 3 3.91 14.36 -20.58
N PRO A 4 5.25 14.20 -20.64
CA PRO A 4 6.20 15.31 -20.84
C PRO A 4 6.02 16.08 -22.16
N ALA A 5 5.39 15.46 -23.15
CA ALA A 5 5.06 16.13 -24.42
C ALA A 5 4.01 17.24 -24.25
N ILE A 6 3.19 17.19 -23.21
CA ILE A 6 2.20 18.22 -22.89
C ILE A 6 2.83 19.21 -21.91
N LYS A 7 3.16 20.41 -22.40
CA LYS A 7 3.96 21.38 -21.64
C LYS A 7 3.14 22.58 -21.16
N ASP A 8 2.61 23.36 -22.10
CA ASP A 8 1.97 24.66 -21.84
C ASP A 8 0.46 24.50 -21.73
N VAL A 9 -0.05 24.51 -20.50
CA VAL A 9 -1.48 24.28 -20.25
C VAL A 9 -2.00 25.32 -19.28
N ILE A 10 -3.08 26.00 -19.68
CA ILE A 10 -3.85 26.88 -18.81
C ILE A 10 -5.03 26.10 -18.24
N VAL A 11 -5.13 26.04 -16.93
CA VAL A 11 -6.22 25.40 -16.20
C VAL A 11 -7.10 26.49 -15.60
N LEU A 12 -8.34 26.60 -16.08
CA LEU A 12 -9.29 27.56 -15.54
C LEU A 12 -9.78 27.14 -14.15
N GLN A 13 -10.00 28.10 -13.25
CA GLN A 13 -10.55 27.85 -11.91
C GLN A 13 -11.90 27.14 -11.97
N THR A 14 -12.79 27.50 -12.90
CA THR A 14 -14.08 26.82 -13.09
C THR A 14 -13.90 25.33 -13.37
N VAL A 15 -12.97 24.98 -14.28
CA VAL A 15 -12.67 23.58 -14.63
C VAL A 15 -12.06 22.83 -13.44
N LYS A 16 -11.15 23.48 -12.71
CA LYS A 16 -10.52 22.90 -11.54
C LYS A 16 -11.53 22.57 -10.43
N GLU A 17 -12.46 23.46 -10.12
CA GLU A 17 -13.51 23.20 -9.12
C GLU A 17 -14.52 22.16 -9.61
N GLU A 18 -14.85 22.14 -10.91
CA GLU A 18 -15.72 21.09 -11.46
C GLU A 18 -15.07 19.70 -11.34
N VAL A 19 -13.78 19.59 -11.66
CA VAL A 19 -13.00 18.34 -11.46
C VAL A 19 -12.97 17.94 -9.99
N ARG A 20 -12.88 18.89 -9.05
CA ARG A 20 -12.95 18.61 -7.60
C ARG A 20 -14.26 17.94 -7.20
N HIS A 21 -15.38 18.41 -7.74
CA HIS A 21 -16.70 17.86 -7.47
C HIS A 21 -16.93 16.49 -8.13
N LEU A 22 -16.33 16.26 -9.31
CA LEU A 22 -16.46 15.01 -10.05
C LEU A 22 -15.51 13.92 -9.55
N SER A 23 -14.25 14.26 -9.26
CA SER A 23 -13.21 13.31 -8.89
C SER A 23 -12.09 13.96 -8.08
N LEU A 24 -12.17 13.82 -6.75
CA LEU A 24 -11.14 14.29 -5.83
C LEU A 24 -9.73 13.72 -6.14
N PRO A 25 -9.55 12.43 -6.53
CA PRO A 25 -8.24 11.91 -6.92
C PRO A 25 -7.65 12.63 -8.14
N VAL A 26 -8.46 12.91 -9.16
CA VAL A 26 -8.00 13.64 -10.36
C VAL A 26 -7.67 15.09 -10.02
N TYR A 27 -8.47 15.71 -9.15
CA TYR A 27 -8.19 17.05 -8.62
C TYR A 27 -6.85 17.12 -7.86
N ASN A 28 -6.54 16.11 -7.04
CA ASN A 28 -5.27 16.05 -6.34
C ASN A 28 -4.07 15.88 -7.30
N ARG A 29 -4.19 15.02 -8.31
CA ARG A 29 -3.18 14.88 -9.38
C ARG A 29 -2.98 16.19 -10.15
N LEU A 30 -4.07 16.88 -10.49
CA LEU A 30 -4.02 18.18 -11.15
C LEU A 30 -3.31 19.24 -10.29
N ASN A 31 -3.56 19.26 -8.98
CA ASN A 31 -2.83 20.14 -8.05
C ASN A 31 -1.34 19.80 -7.95
N ALA A 32 -0.98 18.52 -7.97
CA ALA A 32 0.43 18.10 -8.00
C ALA A 32 1.13 18.61 -9.27
N ILE A 33 0.47 18.49 -10.43
CA ILE A 33 0.99 19.04 -11.71
C ILE A 33 1.13 20.57 -11.63
N LEU A 34 0.14 21.28 -11.09
CA LEU A 34 0.19 22.75 -10.93
C LEU A 34 1.28 23.20 -9.95
N ALA A 35 1.67 22.35 -8.99
CA ALA A 35 2.75 22.63 -8.04
C ALA A 35 4.14 22.27 -8.58
N ASP A 36 4.22 21.46 -9.63
CA ASP A 36 5.46 21.02 -10.25
C ASP A 36 6.06 22.11 -11.14
N LYS A 37 7.14 22.74 -10.66
CA LYS A 37 7.86 23.81 -11.36
C LYS A 37 8.55 23.37 -12.65
N THR A 38 8.70 22.07 -12.89
CA THR A 38 9.26 21.55 -14.16
C THR A 38 8.23 21.56 -15.29
N LYS A 39 6.94 21.63 -14.95
CA LYS A 39 5.83 21.69 -15.91
C LYS A 39 5.29 23.10 -16.03
N ARG A 40 4.89 23.48 -17.25
CA ARG A 40 4.35 24.81 -17.55
C ARG A 40 2.82 24.80 -17.48
N PHE A 41 2.30 24.42 -16.31
CA PHE A 41 0.87 24.43 -16.02
C PHE A 41 0.54 25.63 -15.15
N TYR A 42 -0.42 26.43 -15.59
CA TYR A 42 -0.82 27.65 -14.88
C TYR A 42 -2.31 27.64 -14.56
N MET A 43 -2.66 27.92 -13.30
CA MET A 43 -4.05 28.08 -12.90
C MET A 43 -4.47 29.54 -13.12
N PHE A 44 -5.46 29.75 -13.97
CA PHE A 44 -6.05 31.07 -14.18
C PHE A 44 -7.36 31.22 -13.40
N ALA A 45 -7.39 32.21 -12.51
CA ALA A 45 -8.51 32.51 -11.63
C ALA A 45 -9.63 33.29 -12.36
N ASN A 46 -10.25 32.66 -13.37
CA ASN A 46 -11.24 33.30 -14.23
C ASN A 46 -12.50 33.78 -13.50
N GLU A 47 -12.84 33.19 -12.34
CA GLU A 47 -13.98 33.61 -11.52
C GLU A 47 -13.69 34.87 -10.68
N HIS A 48 -12.42 35.22 -10.50
CA HIS A 48 -12.02 36.41 -9.73
C HIS A 48 -11.44 37.51 -10.62
N GLN A 49 -11.31 37.24 -11.92
CA GLN A 49 -10.83 38.23 -12.86
C GLN A 49 -12.00 38.99 -13.49
N ARG A 50 -11.92 40.32 -13.43
CA ARG A 50 -13.01 41.25 -13.80
C ARG A 50 -13.55 41.01 -15.21
N ASP A 51 -12.66 40.80 -16.18
CA ASP A 51 -13.03 40.72 -17.60
C ASP A 51 -13.53 39.33 -18.04
N THR A 52 -13.30 38.31 -17.21
CA THR A 52 -13.68 36.92 -17.51
C THR A 52 -14.81 36.40 -16.63
N PHE A 53 -15.13 37.11 -15.55
CA PHE A 53 -16.24 36.78 -14.68
C PHE A 53 -17.57 36.89 -15.42
N ILE A 54 -18.44 35.90 -15.24
CA ILE A 54 -19.78 35.89 -15.83
C ILE A 54 -20.84 35.47 -14.81
N GLU A 55 -21.98 36.16 -14.87
CA GLU A 55 -23.18 35.79 -14.12
C GLU A 55 -23.98 34.71 -14.85
N LYS A 56 -24.76 33.94 -14.09
CA LYS A 56 -25.68 32.93 -14.61
C LYS A 56 -26.89 33.61 -15.27
N LEU A 57 -27.22 33.23 -16.50
CA LEU A 57 -28.40 33.75 -17.21
C LEU A 57 -29.69 33.10 -16.70
N LYS A 58 -30.82 33.77 -16.95
CA LYS A 58 -32.15 33.22 -16.66
C LYS A 58 -32.37 31.97 -17.52
N ASP A 59 -32.78 30.88 -16.90
CA ASP A 59 -33.02 29.55 -17.51
C ASP A 59 -31.77 28.82 -18.04
N GLU A 60 -30.57 29.24 -17.64
CA GLU A 60 -29.31 28.56 -17.97
C GLU A 60 -28.99 27.44 -16.96
N SER A 61 -28.52 26.28 -17.42
CA SER A 61 -28.04 25.22 -16.53
C SER A 61 -26.66 25.59 -15.93
N PRO A 62 -26.27 25.04 -14.77
CA PRO A 62 -24.90 25.23 -14.25
C PRO A 62 -23.82 24.79 -15.26
N ASN A 63 -24.05 23.70 -16.00
CA ASN A 63 -23.13 23.21 -17.02
C ASN A 63 -22.99 24.19 -18.19
N ASP A 64 -24.11 24.70 -18.73
CA ASP A 64 -24.10 25.69 -19.81
C ASP A 64 -23.35 26.98 -19.40
N ARG A 65 -23.53 27.41 -18.14
CA ARG A 65 -22.81 28.55 -17.57
C ARG A 65 -21.31 28.27 -17.50
N ASN A 66 -20.90 27.10 -17.02
CA ASN A 66 -19.48 26.73 -16.94
C ASN A 66 -18.84 26.69 -18.33
N ASP A 67 -19.49 26.05 -19.30
CA ASP A 67 -19.04 26.03 -20.69
C ASP A 67 -18.90 27.45 -21.26
N ARG A 68 -19.83 28.35 -20.92
CA ARG A 68 -19.73 29.77 -21.30
C ARG A 68 -18.57 30.48 -20.61
N ALA A 69 -18.30 30.20 -19.34
CA ALA A 69 -17.16 30.76 -18.62
C ALA A 69 -15.84 30.36 -19.28
N ILE A 70 -15.74 29.09 -19.71
CA ILE A 70 -14.58 28.56 -20.44
C ILE A 70 -14.41 29.32 -21.75
N ARG A 71 -15.47 29.43 -22.57
CA ARG A 71 -15.42 30.16 -23.85
C ARG A 71 -15.01 31.63 -23.69
N VAL A 72 -15.59 32.34 -22.71
CA VAL A 72 -15.26 33.73 -22.41
C VAL A 72 -13.78 33.87 -22.01
N SER A 73 -13.30 32.98 -21.15
CA SER A 73 -11.91 32.98 -20.69
C SER A 73 -10.93 32.66 -21.83
N SER A 74 -11.25 31.69 -22.69
CA SER A 74 -10.43 31.34 -23.87
C SER A 74 -10.35 32.50 -24.86
N LYS A 75 -11.47 33.20 -25.11
CA LYS A 75 -11.49 34.40 -25.96
C LYS A 75 -10.66 35.52 -25.36
N TRP A 76 -10.86 35.82 -24.07
CA TRP A 76 -10.09 36.85 -23.38
C TRP A 76 -8.59 36.59 -23.43
N TYR A 77 -8.16 35.35 -23.19
CA TYR A 77 -6.75 34.98 -23.29
C TYR A 77 -6.18 35.17 -24.70
N ALA A 78 -6.92 34.74 -25.73
CA ALA A 78 -6.51 34.91 -27.12
C ALA A 78 -6.38 36.39 -27.50
N ASP A 79 -7.33 37.22 -27.09
CA ASP A 79 -7.32 38.66 -27.37
C ASP A 79 -6.23 39.38 -26.56
N HIS A 80 -6.03 39.00 -25.30
CA HIS A 80 -5.01 39.54 -24.41
C HIS A 80 -3.59 39.25 -24.93
N LEU A 81 -3.31 38.02 -25.38
CA LEU A 81 -2.01 37.66 -25.92
C LEU A 81 -1.72 38.32 -27.27
N LYS A 82 -2.75 38.54 -28.11
CA LYS A 82 -2.59 39.32 -29.34
C LYS A 82 -2.29 40.78 -29.06
N ALA A 83 -2.91 41.36 -28.04
CA ALA A 83 -2.74 42.77 -27.70
C ALA A 83 -1.43 43.06 -26.95
N ASN A 84 -1.01 42.16 -26.06
CA ASN A 84 0.07 42.39 -25.09
C ASN A 84 1.25 41.40 -25.21
N GLY A 85 1.24 40.51 -26.19
CA GLY A 85 2.29 39.51 -26.40
C GLY A 85 3.62 40.14 -26.83
N SER A 86 4.72 39.43 -26.57
CA SER A 86 6.11 39.83 -26.84
C SER A 86 6.50 39.84 -28.33
N GLY A 87 5.54 40.00 -29.25
CA GLY A 87 5.75 39.91 -30.70
C GLY A 87 5.68 38.49 -31.28
N GLU A 88 5.51 37.47 -30.44
CA GLU A 88 5.24 36.10 -30.87
C GLU A 88 3.73 35.87 -31.03
N ASN A 89 3.32 35.26 -32.15
CA ASN A 89 1.91 34.98 -32.43
C ASN A 89 1.47 33.72 -31.68
N ILE A 90 1.07 33.87 -30.41
CA ILE A 90 0.63 32.76 -29.56
C ILE A 90 -0.87 32.50 -29.76
N ASP A 91 -1.19 31.32 -30.28
CA ASP A 91 -2.57 30.86 -30.41
C ASP A 91 -3.04 30.13 -29.14
N VAL A 92 -4.28 30.42 -28.74
CA VAL A 92 -4.95 29.72 -27.63
C VAL A 92 -5.94 28.72 -28.21
N ILE A 93 -5.77 27.43 -27.88
CA ILE A 93 -6.64 26.34 -28.34
C ILE A 93 -7.47 25.84 -27.16
N MET A 94 -8.79 25.97 -27.25
CA MET A 94 -9.73 25.40 -26.29
C MET A 94 -9.96 23.91 -26.58
N LEU A 95 -9.57 23.03 -25.64
CA LEU A 95 -9.82 21.60 -25.76
C LEU A 95 -11.13 21.22 -25.05
N THR A 96 -12.07 20.62 -25.77
CA THR A 96 -13.30 20.07 -25.18
C THR A 96 -13.88 18.94 -26.01
N ASP A 97 -14.30 17.87 -25.35
CA ASP A 97 -15.01 16.75 -26.00
C ASP A 97 -16.52 16.98 -26.07
N ASP A 98 -17.05 18.06 -25.49
CA ASP A 98 -18.45 18.49 -25.68
C ASP A 98 -18.64 19.10 -27.08
N ASN A 99 -19.39 18.39 -27.93
CA ASN A 99 -19.71 18.83 -29.30
C ASN A 99 -20.44 20.18 -29.33
N GLY A 100 -21.42 20.39 -28.45
CA GLY A 100 -22.19 21.63 -28.40
C GLY A 100 -21.33 22.82 -27.97
N ASN A 101 -20.41 22.60 -27.04
CA ASN A 101 -19.44 23.62 -26.65
C ASN A 101 -18.47 23.96 -27.80
N ARG A 102 -17.97 22.96 -28.55
CA ARG A 102 -17.14 23.19 -29.75
C ARG A 102 -17.86 23.98 -30.83
N GLU A 103 -19.11 23.65 -31.14
CA GLU A 103 -19.91 24.37 -32.13
C GLU A 103 -20.09 25.85 -31.76
N ARG A 104 -20.47 26.13 -30.51
CA ARG A 104 -20.62 27.50 -29.99
C ARG A 104 -19.29 28.27 -29.97
N ALA A 105 -18.18 27.59 -29.67
CA ALA A 105 -16.84 28.19 -29.69
C ALA A 105 -16.40 28.58 -31.11
N LYS A 106 -16.59 27.68 -32.10
CA LYS A 106 -16.32 27.96 -33.52
C LYS A 106 -17.16 29.15 -34.02
N ALA A 107 -18.45 29.19 -33.69
CA ALA A 107 -19.33 30.31 -34.03
C ALA A 107 -18.87 31.65 -33.41
N SER A 108 -18.15 31.60 -32.29
CA SER A 108 -17.62 32.79 -31.59
C SER A 108 -16.19 33.16 -32.01
N GLY A 109 -15.61 32.48 -33.02
CA GLY A 109 -14.25 32.71 -33.50
C GLY A 109 -13.15 32.18 -32.57
N ILE A 110 -13.49 31.31 -31.61
CA ILE A 110 -12.53 30.70 -30.68
C ILE A 110 -11.94 29.45 -31.35
N LYS A 111 -10.62 29.35 -31.40
CA LYS A 111 -9.93 28.13 -31.85
C LYS A 111 -10.20 27.01 -30.84
N CYS A 112 -10.80 25.91 -31.29
CA CYS A 112 -11.10 24.77 -30.42
C CYS A 112 -10.92 23.44 -31.16
N SER A 113 -10.65 22.40 -30.39
CA SER A 113 -10.47 21.03 -30.88
C SER A 113 -11.02 20.04 -29.86
N SER A 114 -11.44 18.85 -30.30
CA SER A 114 -11.55 17.71 -29.38
C SER A 114 -10.16 17.29 -28.89
N VAL A 115 -10.10 16.54 -27.78
CA VAL A 115 -8.82 16.03 -27.28
C VAL A 115 -8.21 15.08 -28.31
N ARG A 116 -9.03 14.23 -28.94
CA ARG A 116 -8.60 13.30 -29.99
C ARG A 116 -8.00 14.02 -31.20
N GLU A 117 -8.72 14.98 -31.80
CA GLU A 117 -8.25 15.73 -32.96
C GLU A 117 -6.95 16.51 -32.64
N TYR A 118 -6.84 17.04 -31.42
CA TYR A 118 -5.62 17.73 -30.99
C TYR A 118 -4.44 16.77 -30.90
N ILE A 119 -4.61 15.61 -30.29
CA ILE A 119 -3.54 14.60 -30.18
C ILE A 119 -3.16 14.03 -31.55
N GLU A 120 -4.12 13.77 -32.44
CA GLU A 120 -3.89 13.33 -33.82
C GLU A 120 -3.08 14.35 -34.64
N SER A 121 -3.12 15.63 -34.27
CA SER A 121 -2.31 16.67 -34.90
C SER A 121 -0.83 16.65 -34.47
N ILE A 122 -0.50 15.99 -33.35
CA ILE A 122 0.87 15.89 -32.81
C ILE A 122 1.57 14.70 -33.45
N LYS A 123 2.33 14.94 -34.53
CA LYS A 123 3.01 13.88 -35.29
C LYS A 123 4.24 13.30 -34.60
N ASP A 124 4.91 14.10 -33.78
CA ASP A 124 6.22 13.76 -33.20
C ASP A 124 6.11 12.82 -31.99
N THR A 125 4.90 12.51 -31.52
CA THR A 125 4.69 11.71 -30.30
C THR A 125 3.53 10.73 -30.49
N PRO A 126 3.71 9.67 -31.30
CA PRO A 126 2.63 8.76 -31.70
C PRO A 126 2.03 7.95 -30.54
N GLU A 127 2.79 7.76 -29.46
CA GLU A 127 2.33 7.11 -28.21
C GLU A 127 1.19 7.85 -27.51
N LEU A 128 1.01 9.17 -27.75
CA LEU A 128 -0.12 9.91 -27.18
C LEU A 128 -1.48 9.40 -27.70
N LEU A 129 -1.53 8.85 -28.91
CA LEU A 129 -2.76 8.28 -29.48
C LEU A 129 -3.25 7.06 -28.71
N ASP A 130 -2.31 6.27 -28.19
CA ASP A 130 -2.59 5.08 -27.40
C ASP A 130 -2.99 5.43 -25.95
N MET A 131 -2.67 6.66 -25.50
CA MET A 131 -3.07 7.21 -24.20
C MET A 131 -4.46 7.88 -24.20
N LEU A 132 -5.13 7.95 -25.34
CA LEU A 132 -6.50 8.45 -25.43
C LEU A 132 -7.48 7.43 -24.83
N SER A 133 -8.39 7.90 -23.99
CA SER A 133 -9.48 7.07 -23.47
C SER A 133 -10.30 6.44 -24.60
N ALA A 134 -10.77 5.21 -24.42
CA ALA A 134 -11.61 4.53 -25.38
C ALA A 134 -12.90 5.35 -25.69
N PRO A 135 -13.36 5.40 -26.96
CA PRO A 135 -14.61 6.06 -27.31
C PRO A 135 -15.80 5.36 -26.62
N LYS A 136 -16.84 6.13 -26.28
CA LYS A 136 -18.10 5.58 -25.74
C LYS A 136 -18.71 4.59 -26.74
N ALA A 137 -19.24 3.47 -26.23
CA ALA A 137 -19.78 2.39 -27.05
C ALA A 137 -20.87 2.87 -28.03
N ALA A 138 -20.91 2.29 -29.23
CA ALA A 138 -21.93 2.58 -30.23
C ALA A 138 -23.28 1.96 -29.85
N VAL A 139 -24.37 2.66 -30.16
CA VAL A 139 -25.74 2.20 -29.91
C VAL A 139 -26.06 1.04 -30.88
N GLY A 140 -26.29 -0.18 -30.36
CA GLY A 140 -26.75 -1.31 -31.18
C GLY A 140 -26.25 -2.72 -30.80
N GLU A 141 -25.40 -2.87 -29.78
CA GLU A 141 -24.90 -4.20 -29.33
C GLU A 141 -25.84 -4.88 -28.31
N SER A 142 -25.79 -6.21 -28.22
CA SER A 142 -26.56 -6.99 -27.24
C SER A 142 -26.09 -6.72 -25.81
N ILE A 143 -27.05 -6.56 -24.89
CA ILE A 143 -26.77 -6.31 -23.46
C ILE A 143 -26.24 -7.60 -22.82
N VAL A 144 -25.03 -7.54 -22.27
CA VAL A 144 -24.35 -8.66 -21.57
C VAL A 144 -24.62 -8.63 -20.07
N TYR A 145 -24.73 -7.43 -19.49
CA TYR A 145 -24.89 -7.24 -18.05
C TYR A 145 -26.09 -6.34 -17.70
N GLU A 146 -26.70 -6.58 -16.53
CA GLU A 146 -27.79 -5.75 -16.00
C GLU A 146 -27.31 -4.30 -15.73
N GLU A 147 -28.19 -3.33 -15.97
CA GLU A 147 -27.94 -1.93 -15.59
C GLU A 147 -27.85 -1.79 -14.07
N HIS A 148 -26.99 -0.89 -13.60
CA HIS A 148 -26.85 -0.62 -12.18
C HIS A 148 -28.01 0.22 -11.67
N LEU A 149 -28.43 -0.02 -10.42
CA LEU A 149 -29.42 0.82 -9.75
C LEU A 149 -28.91 2.26 -9.60
N SER A 150 -29.83 3.22 -9.61
CA SER A 150 -29.48 4.62 -9.36
C SER A 150 -28.95 4.83 -7.94
N PRO A 151 -28.10 5.85 -7.69
CA PRO A 151 -27.59 6.13 -6.34
C PRO A 151 -28.69 6.27 -5.28
N ALA A 152 -29.83 6.87 -5.64
CA ALA A 152 -30.98 7.03 -4.74
C ALA A 152 -31.64 5.68 -4.39
N GLN A 153 -31.77 4.77 -5.36
CA GLN A 153 -32.29 3.43 -5.13
C GLN A 153 -31.35 2.61 -4.24
N ILE A 154 -30.03 2.68 -4.48
CA ILE A 154 -29.03 2.01 -3.67
C ILE A 154 -29.09 2.51 -2.22
N GLN A 155 -29.08 3.83 -2.01
CA GLN A 155 -29.16 4.41 -0.66
C GLN A 155 -30.45 4.01 0.07
N ASN A 156 -31.58 4.03 -0.64
CA ASN A 156 -32.86 3.63 -0.06
C ASN A 156 -32.89 2.12 0.26
N GLY A 157 -32.29 1.28 -0.60
CA GLY A 157 -32.19 -0.15 -0.37
C GLY A 157 -31.31 -0.49 0.84
N ILE A 158 -30.18 0.20 1.00
CA ILE A 158 -29.30 0.05 2.17
C ILE A 158 -30.04 0.49 3.45
N LYS A 159 -30.71 1.65 3.43
CA LYS A 159 -31.50 2.13 4.59
C LYS A 159 -32.63 1.18 5.00
N LYS A 160 -33.22 0.48 4.04
CA LYS A 160 -34.28 -0.52 4.28
C LYS A 160 -33.73 -1.90 4.66
N GLY A 161 -32.41 -2.10 4.64
CA GLY A 161 -31.78 -3.41 4.86
C GLY A 161 -32.00 -4.41 3.72
N THR A 162 -32.52 -3.98 2.55
CA THR A 162 -32.73 -4.87 1.40
C THR A 162 -31.47 -5.03 0.54
N LEU A 163 -30.50 -4.12 0.70
CA LEU A 163 -29.19 -4.18 0.05
C LEU A 163 -28.08 -4.08 1.10
N ILE A 164 -26.99 -4.80 0.86
CA ILE A 164 -25.83 -4.80 1.73
C ILE A 164 -24.71 -4.03 1.02
N GLN A 165 -24.12 -3.05 1.70
CA GLN A 165 -22.92 -2.38 1.23
C GLN A 165 -21.69 -3.13 1.74
N ALA A 166 -20.80 -3.56 0.85
CA ALA A 166 -19.62 -4.33 1.23
C ALA A 166 -18.44 -4.12 0.25
N SER A 167 -17.25 -4.56 0.65
CA SER A 167 -16.07 -4.64 -0.21
C SER A 167 -16.08 -5.94 -1.01
N PHE A 168 -15.93 -5.84 -2.33
CA PHE A 168 -15.92 -6.96 -3.26
C PHE A 168 -14.55 -7.63 -3.33
N ASN A 169 -14.45 -8.91 -2.99
CA ASN A 169 -13.17 -9.65 -2.94
C ASN A 169 -13.21 -10.88 -3.84
N VAL A 170 -12.58 -10.81 -5.01
CA VAL A 170 -12.37 -11.92 -5.94
C VAL A 170 -11.35 -12.89 -5.36
N SER A 171 -11.64 -14.19 -5.45
CA SER A 171 -10.73 -15.25 -5.02
C SER A 171 -9.44 -15.25 -5.84
N GLN A 172 -8.32 -15.52 -5.18
CA GLN A 172 -7.02 -15.69 -5.86
C GLN A 172 -6.92 -17.01 -6.63
N HIS A 173 -7.76 -17.99 -6.28
CA HIS A 173 -7.74 -19.34 -6.86
C HIS A 173 -8.86 -19.55 -7.88
N ASN A 174 -9.94 -18.78 -7.81
CA ASN A 174 -11.05 -18.86 -8.74
C ASN A 174 -11.57 -17.48 -9.11
N VAL A 175 -11.22 -17.00 -10.31
CA VAL A 175 -11.62 -15.66 -10.80
C VAL A 175 -13.12 -15.52 -11.10
N HIS A 176 -13.89 -16.60 -11.02
CA HIS A 176 -15.35 -16.63 -11.14
C HIS A 176 -16.06 -16.66 -9.79
N GLU A 177 -15.30 -16.65 -8.69
CA GLU A 177 -15.81 -16.59 -7.34
C GLU A 177 -15.33 -15.31 -6.64
N ALA A 178 -16.27 -14.62 -6.00
CA ALA A 178 -15.96 -13.50 -5.14
C ALA A 178 -16.76 -13.58 -3.84
N THR A 179 -16.26 -12.93 -2.81
CA THR A 179 -16.88 -12.85 -1.49
C THR A 179 -17.08 -11.41 -1.06
N VAL A 180 -18.13 -11.21 -0.28
CA VAL A 180 -18.40 -9.98 0.46
C VAL A 180 -18.76 -10.36 1.90
N VAL A 181 -18.50 -9.48 2.85
CA VAL A 181 -18.89 -9.68 4.25
C VAL A 181 -20.06 -8.77 4.56
N GLY A 182 -21.13 -9.33 5.15
CA GLY A 182 -22.35 -8.59 5.45
C GLY A 182 -23.26 -9.30 6.44
N GLU A 183 -24.27 -8.58 6.93
CA GLU A 183 -25.26 -9.13 7.85
C GLU A 183 -26.29 -9.99 7.09
N VAL A 184 -26.44 -11.24 7.51
CA VAL A 184 -27.41 -12.20 7.00
C VAL A 184 -28.10 -12.83 8.20
N GLU A 185 -29.42 -12.63 8.32
CA GLU A 185 -30.21 -13.17 9.43
C GLU A 185 -29.75 -12.72 10.83
N GLY A 186 -29.23 -11.49 10.95
CA GLY A 186 -28.76 -10.93 12.21
C GLY A 186 -27.32 -11.30 12.58
N GLU A 187 -26.63 -12.08 11.74
CA GLU A 187 -25.24 -12.49 11.94
C GLU A 187 -24.36 -12.00 10.78
N THR A 188 -23.15 -11.56 11.09
CA THR A 188 -22.16 -11.21 10.06
C THR A 188 -21.62 -12.49 9.43
N LYS A 189 -21.89 -12.70 8.14
CA LYS A 189 -21.47 -13.87 7.37
C LYS A 189 -20.71 -13.47 6.11
N THR A 190 -19.89 -14.40 5.63
CA THR A 190 -19.35 -14.35 4.27
C THR A 190 -20.46 -14.71 3.30
N ILE A 191 -20.63 -13.88 2.27
CA ILE A 191 -21.63 -14.04 1.22
C ILE A 191 -20.89 -14.23 -0.10
N TYR A 192 -21.23 -15.29 -0.82
CA TYR A 192 -20.61 -15.63 -2.09
C TYR A 192 -21.31 -14.96 -3.26
N ILE A 193 -20.53 -14.52 -4.24
CA ILE A 193 -21.00 -13.99 -5.51
C ILE A 193 -20.34 -14.87 -6.56
N LEU A 194 -21.16 -15.62 -7.29
CA LEU A 194 -20.69 -16.67 -8.19
C LEU A 194 -21.02 -16.30 -9.63
N GLY A 195 -20.01 -16.33 -10.50
CA GLY A 195 -20.13 -16.10 -11.93
C GLY A 195 -20.13 -14.62 -12.33
N ARG A 196 -19.57 -14.32 -13.52
CA ARG A 196 -19.37 -12.94 -13.99
C ARG A 196 -20.66 -12.13 -14.10
N LYS A 197 -21.77 -12.76 -14.46
CA LYS A 197 -23.08 -12.09 -14.53
C LYS A 197 -23.48 -11.48 -13.18
N ASN A 198 -23.25 -12.21 -12.09
CA ASN A 198 -23.54 -11.75 -10.73
C ASN A 198 -22.49 -10.77 -10.19
N PHE A 199 -21.25 -10.82 -10.70
CA PHE A 199 -20.23 -9.79 -10.40
C PHE A 199 -20.67 -8.43 -10.95
N ASN A 200 -21.42 -8.42 -12.05
CA ASN A 200 -22.01 -7.25 -12.67
C ASN A 200 -21.02 -6.08 -12.85
N ARG A 201 -19.94 -6.34 -13.60
CA ARG A 201 -18.90 -5.37 -13.98
C ARG A 201 -18.10 -4.79 -12.79
N CYS A 202 -18.01 -5.51 -11.67
CA CYS A 202 -17.17 -5.14 -10.53
C CYS A 202 -15.74 -5.64 -10.68
N ILE A 203 -14.82 -4.94 -10.00
CA ILE A 203 -13.40 -5.27 -9.93
C ILE A 203 -13.00 -5.47 -8.47
N GLN A 204 -11.94 -6.25 -8.25
CA GLN A 204 -11.32 -6.47 -6.94
C GLN A 204 -11.22 -5.17 -6.11
N GLY A 205 -11.78 -5.20 -4.90
CA GLY A 205 -11.75 -4.12 -3.92
C GLY A 205 -12.85 -3.06 -4.06
N ASP A 206 -13.68 -3.10 -5.12
CA ASP A 206 -14.78 -2.15 -5.28
C ASP A 206 -15.73 -2.17 -4.08
N ILE A 207 -16.28 -1.01 -3.70
CA ILE A 207 -17.37 -0.93 -2.72
C ILE A 207 -18.68 -1.04 -3.49
N VAL A 208 -19.43 -2.10 -3.21
CA VAL A 208 -20.59 -2.54 -3.98
C VAL A 208 -21.85 -2.58 -3.13
N ALA A 209 -22.99 -2.47 -3.79
CA ALA A 209 -24.30 -2.79 -3.22
C ALA A 209 -24.72 -4.18 -3.74
N VAL A 210 -24.90 -5.12 -2.82
CA VAL A 210 -25.29 -6.50 -3.15
C VAL A 210 -26.71 -6.79 -2.71
N GLN A 211 -27.39 -7.61 -3.50
CA GLN A 211 -28.71 -8.16 -3.20
C GLN A 211 -28.58 -9.66 -2.97
N LEU A 212 -29.03 -10.15 -1.82
CA LEU A 212 -29.09 -11.58 -1.54
C LEU A 212 -30.01 -12.27 -2.56
N LEU A 213 -29.57 -13.40 -3.06
CA LEU A 213 -30.40 -14.28 -3.86
C LEU A 213 -31.38 -15.04 -2.94
N PRO A 214 -32.51 -15.53 -3.48
CA PRO A 214 -33.41 -16.41 -2.73
C PRO A 214 -32.65 -17.60 -2.14
N LYS A 215 -33.07 -18.09 -0.96
CA LYS A 215 -32.42 -19.23 -0.30
C LYS A 215 -32.35 -20.49 -1.16
N SER A 216 -33.27 -20.66 -2.11
CA SER A 216 -33.26 -21.75 -3.09
C SER A 216 -32.07 -21.69 -4.07
N GLU A 217 -31.42 -20.54 -4.18
CA GLU A 217 -30.28 -20.28 -5.06
C GLU A 217 -28.96 -20.13 -4.27
N TRP A 218 -29.00 -20.42 -2.97
CA TRP A 218 -27.81 -20.49 -2.14
C TRP A 218 -26.99 -21.72 -2.56
N LYS A 219 -25.68 -21.52 -2.69
CA LYS A 219 -24.74 -22.50 -3.24
C LYS A 219 -23.47 -22.45 -2.42
N LYS A 220 -22.76 -23.58 -2.37
CA LYS A 220 -21.44 -23.68 -1.75
C LYS A 220 -20.38 -23.03 -2.64
N GLY A 221 -19.39 -22.37 -2.04
CA GLY A 221 -18.16 -21.97 -2.74
C GLY A 221 -17.44 -23.20 -3.31
N ALA A 222 -16.78 -23.08 -4.45
CA ALA A 222 -16.07 -24.22 -5.04
C ALA A 222 -14.86 -24.56 -4.16
N SER A 223 -14.86 -25.72 -3.50
CA SER A 223 -13.74 -26.18 -2.66
C SER A 223 -12.53 -26.68 -3.47
N VAL A 224 -12.49 -26.38 -4.76
CA VAL A 224 -11.45 -26.84 -5.68
C VAL A 224 -10.62 -25.63 -6.07
N ALA A 225 -9.41 -25.55 -5.53
CA ALA A 225 -8.35 -24.87 -6.25
C ALA A 225 -8.30 -25.54 -7.61
N ILE A 226 -8.59 -24.79 -8.68
CA ILE A 226 -8.27 -25.27 -10.01
C ILE A 226 -6.74 -25.30 -10.02
N GLU A 227 -6.15 -26.47 -9.75
CA GLU A 227 -4.76 -26.72 -10.11
C GLU A 227 -4.75 -26.69 -11.64
N GLU A 228 -4.37 -25.54 -12.17
CA GLU A 228 -4.22 -25.34 -13.61
C GLU A 228 -2.92 -26.02 -14.02
N ASP A 229 -3.01 -27.20 -14.62
CA ASP A 229 -1.92 -27.78 -15.41
C ASP A 229 -1.56 -26.79 -16.54
N ASP A 230 -0.29 -26.75 -16.97
CA ASP A 230 0.20 -25.86 -18.05
C ASP A 230 -0.60 -25.98 -19.37
N GLU A 231 -1.37 -27.06 -19.56
CA GLU A 231 -2.29 -27.24 -20.69
C GLU A 231 -3.62 -26.47 -20.56
N ASP A 232 -4.09 -26.21 -19.34
CA ASP A 232 -5.28 -25.41 -19.08
C ASP A 232 -5.00 -23.92 -19.16
N GLU A 233 -3.75 -23.48 -19.00
CA GLU A 233 -3.32 -22.14 -19.38
C GLU A 233 -3.75 -21.86 -20.84
N GLU A 234 -3.41 -22.70 -21.82
CA GLU A 234 -3.80 -22.44 -23.22
C GLU A 234 -5.31 -22.39 -23.48
N LYS A 235 -6.13 -23.07 -22.66
CA LYS A 235 -7.61 -23.05 -22.76
C LYS A 235 -8.24 -21.88 -22.00
N LEU A 236 -7.70 -21.50 -20.85
CA LEU A 236 -8.06 -20.28 -20.12
C LEU A 236 -7.60 -19.00 -20.86
N PHE A 237 -6.57 -19.14 -21.70
CA PHE A 237 -6.02 -18.13 -22.61
C PHE A 237 -6.51 -18.31 -24.07
N GLY A 238 -7.44 -19.22 -24.34
CA GLY A 238 -8.02 -19.54 -25.65
C GLY A 238 -9.40 -18.90 -25.87
N GLU A 239 -9.72 -18.64 -27.15
CA GLU A 239 -10.91 -17.92 -27.64
C GLU A 239 -12.27 -18.66 -27.46
N ASP A 240 -12.44 -19.47 -26.42
CA ASP A 240 -13.77 -20.03 -26.17
C ASP A 240 -14.67 -18.95 -25.55
N ASP A 241 -15.83 -18.77 -26.18
CA ASP A 241 -16.90 -17.86 -25.80
C ASP A 241 -17.08 -17.87 -24.26
N PRO A 242 -17.02 -16.71 -23.56
CA PRO A 242 -17.24 -16.65 -22.12
C PRO A 242 -18.63 -17.15 -21.69
N SER A 243 -19.52 -17.49 -22.63
CA SER A 243 -20.77 -18.19 -22.39
C SER A 243 -20.62 -19.70 -22.13
N ASN A 244 -19.46 -20.31 -22.41
CA ASN A 244 -19.31 -21.78 -22.52
C ASN A 244 -18.43 -22.46 -21.46
N HIS A 245 -17.82 -21.73 -20.52
CA HIS A 245 -17.29 -22.37 -19.32
C HIS A 245 -18.47 -22.70 -18.40
N ALA A 246 -19.00 -23.91 -18.56
CA ALA A 246 -19.98 -24.45 -17.63
C ALA A 246 -19.41 -24.38 -16.20
N ASP A 247 -20.15 -23.71 -15.32
CA ASP A 247 -19.93 -23.69 -13.88
C ASP A 247 -19.72 -25.14 -13.40
N ARG A 248 -18.45 -25.57 -13.19
CA ARG A 248 -18.16 -26.86 -12.58
C ARG A 248 -18.47 -26.75 -11.10
N MET A 249 -19.74 -26.96 -10.75
CA MET A 249 -20.23 -26.96 -9.38
C MET A 249 -20.34 -28.41 -8.90
N THR A 250 -19.83 -28.72 -7.71
CA THR A 250 -20.01 -30.02 -7.08
C THR A 250 -21.34 -30.06 -6.34
N GLU A 251 -22.16 -31.07 -6.65
CA GLU A 251 -23.32 -31.46 -5.85
C GLU A 251 -22.81 -32.25 -4.64
N ASP A 252 -22.70 -31.62 -3.47
CA ASP A 252 -22.33 -32.31 -2.24
C ASP A 252 -23.23 -31.84 -1.08
N ASP A 253 -23.73 -32.80 -0.30
CA ASP A 253 -24.95 -32.73 0.53
C ASP A 253 -24.71 -32.06 1.90
N THR A 254 -24.17 -30.83 1.91
CA THR A 254 -23.92 -30.00 3.13
C THR A 254 -24.54 -28.60 3.02
N GLU A 255 -24.83 -27.95 4.16
CA GLU A 255 -25.63 -26.71 4.28
C GLU A 255 -25.24 -25.62 3.26
N ALA A 256 -26.24 -25.08 2.55
CA ALA A 256 -26.06 -24.06 1.52
C ALA A 256 -25.62 -22.71 2.10
N GLU A 257 -24.57 -22.10 1.52
CA GLU A 257 -24.03 -20.82 1.96
C GLU A 257 -24.75 -19.62 1.29
N PRO A 258 -24.83 -18.46 1.96
CA PRO A 258 -25.49 -17.27 1.40
C PRO A 258 -24.86 -16.82 0.08
N THR A 259 -25.68 -16.71 -0.98
CA THR A 259 -25.27 -16.18 -2.28
C THR A 259 -25.95 -14.85 -2.61
N ALA A 260 -25.26 -14.02 -3.40
CA ALA A 260 -25.74 -12.70 -3.80
C ALA A 260 -25.36 -12.34 -5.23
N LYS A 261 -25.99 -11.27 -5.74
CA LYS A 261 -25.56 -10.56 -6.95
C LYS A 261 -25.30 -9.09 -6.68
N VAL A 262 -24.37 -8.51 -7.43
CA VAL A 262 -24.10 -7.07 -7.38
C VAL A 262 -25.13 -6.31 -8.21
N VAL A 263 -25.76 -5.30 -7.60
CA VAL A 263 -26.78 -4.45 -8.26
C VAL A 263 -26.31 -3.02 -8.48
N GLY A 264 -25.13 -2.65 -7.96
CA GLY A 264 -24.51 -1.36 -8.23
C GLY A 264 -23.15 -1.20 -7.57
N ILE A 265 -22.34 -0.29 -8.13
CA ILE A 265 -21.01 0.06 -7.61
C ILE A 265 -21.10 1.43 -6.95
N ILE A 266 -20.89 1.48 -5.63
CA ILE A 266 -20.94 2.71 -4.84
C ILE A 266 -19.64 3.50 -5.01
N ARG A 267 -18.50 2.80 -5.00
CA ARG A 267 -17.18 3.40 -5.18
C ARG A 267 -16.24 2.44 -5.90
N LYS A 268 -15.76 2.86 -7.06
CA LYS A 268 -14.74 2.15 -7.84
C LYS A 268 -13.37 2.28 -7.18
N LYS A 269 -12.59 1.21 -7.20
CA LYS A 269 -11.19 1.12 -6.75
C LYS A 269 -10.23 0.93 -7.93
N TRP A 270 -10.60 1.46 -9.09
CA TRP A 270 -9.76 1.39 -10.29
C TRP A 270 -8.47 2.16 -10.08
N ARG A 271 -7.38 1.55 -10.53
CA ARG A 271 -6.03 2.12 -10.56
C ARG A 271 -5.39 1.79 -11.91
N PRO A 272 -4.25 2.39 -12.26
CA PRO A 272 -3.41 1.85 -13.31
C PRO A 272 -2.97 0.43 -12.93
N TYR A 273 -3.04 -0.50 -13.88
CA TYR A 273 -2.66 -1.90 -13.71
C TYR A 273 -1.44 -2.21 -14.55
N CYS A 274 -0.45 -2.87 -13.97
CA CYS A 274 0.71 -3.40 -14.67
C CYS A 274 0.37 -4.75 -15.27
N GLY A 275 0.93 -5.06 -16.43
CA GLY A 275 0.62 -6.29 -17.13
C GLY A 275 1.27 -6.37 -18.51
N PHE A 276 0.68 -7.16 -19.39
CA PHE A 276 1.22 -7.43 -20.72
C PHE A 276 0.11 -7.65 -21.75
N ILE A 277 0.46 -7.51 -23.03
CA ILE A 277 -0.46 -7.80 -24.14
C ILE A 277 -0.47 -9.30 -24.43
N VAL A 278 -1.67 -9.87 -24.61
CA VAL A 278 -1.85 -11.26 -25.00
C VAL A 278 -1.45 -11.42 -26.46
N LYS A 279 -0.31 -12.05 -26.72
CA LYS A 279 0.30 -12.21 -28.05
C LYS A 279 -0.67 -12.79 -29.10
N LYS A 280 -1.52 -13.75 -28.72
CA LYS A 280 -2.51 -14.38 -29.61
C LYS A 280 -3.53 -13.38 -30.18
N THR A 281 -3.74 -12.25 -29.51
CA THR A 281 -4.71 -11.20 -29.94
C THR A 281 -4.09 -10.11 -30.81
N VAL A 282 -2.77 -10.16 -31.04
CA VAL A 282 -2.04 -9.15 -31.81
C VAL A 282 -2.09 -9.51 -33.29
N PRO A 283 -2.57 -8.62 -34.17
CA PRO A 283 -2.54 -8.85 -35.61
C PRO A 283 -1.10 -8.90 -36.15
N ASN A 284 -0.91 -9.60 -37.27
CA ASN A 284 0.40 -9.68 -37.95
C ASN A 284 0.81 -8.37 -38.65
N ASP A 285 -0.07 -7.36 -38.72
CA ASP A 285 0.18 -6.07 -39.35
C ASP A 285 0.21 -4.91 -38.34
N ASN A 286 0.98 -3.86 -38.65
CA ASN A 286 1.17 -2.69 -37.76
C ASN A 286 0.00 -1.70 -37.80
N ARG A 287 -1.24 -2.18 -37.96
CA ARG A 287 -2.42 -1.31 -37.96
C ARG A 287 -2.96 -1.11 -36.54
N PRO A 288 -3.63 0.02 -36.25
CA PRO A 288 -4.38 0.20 -35.02
C PRO A 288 -5.37 -0.95 -34.81
N ALA A 289 -5.18 -1.69 -33.72
CA ALA A 289 -5.94 -2.89 -33.44
C ALA A 289 -6.46 -2.89 -32.01
N SER A 290 -7.57 -3.59 -31.81
CA SER A 290 -8.10 -3.90 -30.48
C SER A 290 -7.43 -5.19 -30.01
N VAL A 291 -6.68 -5.13 -28.91
CA VAL A 291 -5.94 -6.26 -28.34
C VAL A 291 -6.34 -6.46 -26.88
N LEU A 292 -6.05 -7.63 -26.32
CA LEU A 292 -6.28 -7.91 -24.91
C LEU A 292 -5.02 -7.67 -24.08
N PHE A 293 -5.21 -6.95 -22.99
CA PHE A 293 -4.24 -6.75 -21.93
C PHE A 293 -4.61 -7.62 -20.73
N ARG A 294 -3.61 -8.29 -20.14
CA ARG A 294 -3.77 -9.04 -18.89
C ARG A 294 -2.92 -8.40 -17.80
N ALA A 295 -3.57 -8.05 -16.70
CA ALA A 295 -2.90 -7.53 -15.51
C ALA A 295 -2.10 -8.64 -14.81
N ILE A 296 -1.06 -8.25 -14.06
CA ILE A 296 -0.30 -9.16 -13.19
C ILE A 296 -1.19 -9.69 -12.07
N ASP A 297 -2.03 -8.84 -11.48
CA ASP A 297 -3.07 -9.27 -10.56
C ASP A 297 -4.14 -10.08 -11.31
N ARG A 298 -4.10 -11.40 -11.15
CA ARG A 298 -5.01 -12.37 -11.81
C ARG A 298 -6.48 -12.14 -11.47
N ARG A 299 -6.79 -11.43 -10.37
CA ARG A 299 -8.16 -11.08 -9.98
C ARG A 299 -8.78 -10.01 -10.88
N ILE A 300 -7.96 -9.30 -11.66
CA ILE A 300 -8.42 -8.29 -12.61
C ILE A 300 -8.75 -8.98 -13.93
N PRO A 301 -9.97 -8.80 -14.47
CA PRO A 301 -10.32 -9.37 -15.77
C PRO A 301 -9.46 -8.77 -16.89
N ALA A 302 -9.28 -9.51 -17.97
CA ALA A 302 -8.60 -8.99 -19.15
C ALA A 302 -9.27 -7.68 -19.64
N ILE A 303 -8.44 -6.71 -20.02
CA ILE A 303 -8.87 -5.38 -20.43
C ILE A 303 -8.67 -5.26 -21.94
N ARG A 304 -9.69 -4.78 -22.64
CA ARG A 304 -9.58 -4.49 -24.07
C ARG A 304 -8.98 -3.10 -24.27
N ILE A 305 -7.86 -3.03 -25.00
CA ILE A 305 -7.18 -1.77 -25.34
C ILE A 305 -7.07 -1.63 -26.86
N LYS A 306 -7.06 -0.40 -27.35
CA LYS A 306 -6.80 -0.09 -28.76
C LYS A 306 -5.43 0.57 -28.88
N THR A 307 -4.54 -0.01 -29.69
CA THR A 307 -3.18 0.51 -29.88
C THR A 307 -2.70 0.30 -31.32
N ALA A 308 -1.93 1.25 -31.83
CA ALA A 308 -1.20 1.11 -33.10
C ALA A 308 0.16 0.43 -32.95
N GLN A 309 0.60 0.18 -31.72
CA GLN A 309 1.93 -0.30 -31.38
C GLN A 309 1.93 -1.73 -30.82
N ALA A 310 0.85 -2.49 -31.03
CA ALA A 310 0.65 -3.81 -30.43
C ALA A 310 1.89 -4.71 -30.58
N GLN A 311 2.47 -4.80 -31.78
CA GLN A 311 3.65 -5.62 -32.05
C GLN A 311 4.89 -5.20 -31.25
N ASN A 312 5.07 -3.90 -31.01
CA ASN A 312 6.20 -3.34 -30.26
C ASN A 312 6.05 -3.48 -28.74
N LEU A 313 4.82 -3.71 -28.28
CA LEU A 313 4.45 -3.86 -26.87
C LEU A 313 4.42 -5.34 -26.44
N VAL A 314 4.36 -6.28 -27.37
CA VAL A 314 4.50 -7.72 -27.06
C VAL A 314 5.85 -7.98 -26.40
N GLY A 315 5.83 -8.79 -25.33
CA GLY A 315 7.04 -9.12 -24.56
C GLY A 315 7.50 -8.03 -23.61
N LYS A 316 6.76 -6.92 -23.48
CA LYS A 316 7.04 -5.84 -22.53
C LYS A 316 6.00 -5.80 -21.41
N ARG A 317 6.43 -5.30 -20.25
CA ARG A 317 5.55 -4.88 -19.17
C ARG A 317 5.03 -3.48 -19.46
N ILE A 318 3.71 -3.32 -19.43
CA ILE A 318 3.04 -2.05 -19.69
C ILE A 318 2.03 -1.74 -18.60
N VAL A 319 1.67 -0.47 -18.48
CA VAL A 319 0.63 0.02 -17.58
C VAL A 319 -0.60 0.38 -18.39
N VAL A 320 -1.77 -0.10 -17.97
CA VAL A 320 -3.08 0.18 -18.58
C VAL A 320 -4.03 0.72 -17.52
N ALA A 321 -4.84 1.71 -17.89
CA ALA A 321 -5.91 2.22 -17.04
C ALA A 321 -7.29 1.84 -17.63
N ILE A 322 -8.22 1.46 -16.75
CA ILE A 322 -9.60 1.16 -17.15
C ILE A 322 -10.37 2.47 -17.29
N ASP A 323 -11.04 2.63 -18.43
CA ASP A 323 -11.87 3.80 -18.75
C ASP A 323 -13.33 3.57 -18.39
N SER A 324 -13.87 2.43 -18.81
CA SER A 324 -15.28 2.10 -18.66
C SER A 324 -15.53 0.61 -18.81
N TRP A 325 -16.68 0.16 -18.33
CA TRP A 325 -17.18 -1.18 -18.59
C TRP A 325 -18.65 -1.07 -19.02
N PRO A 326 -18.92 -0.98 -20.34
CA PRO A 326 -20.28 -0.88 -20.87
C PRO A 326 -21.11 -2.14 -20.60
N THR A 327 -22.43 -2.01 -20.52
CA THR A 327 -23.37 -3.15 -20.37
C THR A 327 -23.34 -4.11 -21.56
N THR A 328 -22.92 -3.64 -22.73
CA THR A 328 -22.81 -4.45 -23.96
C THR A 328 -21.48 -5.19 -24.09
N SER A 329 -20.50 -4.90 -23.23
CA SER A 329 -19.16 -5.47 -23.35
C SER A 329 -18.89 -6.49 -22.25
N ALA A 330 -18.47 -7.69 -22.65
CA ALA A 330 -18.06 -8.73 -21.70
C ALA A 330 -16.80 -8.35 -20.88
N LEU A 331 -15.96 -7.46 -21.41
CA LEU A 331 -14.69 -7.04 -20.82
C LEU A 331 -14.63 -5.51 -20.63
N PRO A 332 -13.87 -5.02 -19.63
CA PRO A 332 -13.63 -3.60 -19.48
C PRO A 332 -12.82 -3.05 -20.67
N LEU A 333 -13.08 -1.78 -20.98
CA LEU A 333 -12.32 -0.99 -21.94
C LEU A 333 -11.29 -0.15 -21.20
N GLY A 334 -10.08 -0.07 -21.73
CA GLY A 334 -9.01 0.76 -21.18
C GLY A 334 -8.09 1.33 -22.25
N HIS A 335 -7.11 2.08 -21.79
CA HIS A 335 -6.07 2.69 -22.61
C HIS A 335 -4.67 2.44 -22.05
N PHE A 336 -3.68 2.49 -22.93
CA PHE A 336 -2.27 2.36 -22.58
C PHE A 336 -1.77 3.62 -21.86
N VAL A 337 -0.97 3.47 -20.81
CA VAL A 337 -0.43 4.60 -20.05
C VAL A 337 1.07 4.76 -20.28
N LYS A 338 1.86 3.71 -20.06
CA LYS A 338 3.31 3.72 -20.30
C LYS A 338 3.86 2.30 -20.45
N THR A 339 5.02 2.21 -21.08
CA THR A 339 5.87 0.99 -21.06
C THR A 339 6.81 1.08 -19.87
N LEU A 340 6.99 -0.03 -19.15
CA LEU A 340 7.95 -0.14 -18.05
C LEU A 340 9.28 -0.68 -18.57
N GLY A 341 9.23 -1.79 -19.31
CA GLY A 341 10.42 -2.42 -19.89
C GLY A 341 10.13 -3.82 -20.42
N SER A 342 11.17 -4.62 -20.64
CA SER A 342 11.04 -5.99 -21.14
C SER A 342 10.57 -6.94 -20.04
N SER A 343 9.74 -7.92 -20.37
CA SER A 343 9.35 -8.97 -19.42
C SER A 343 10.57 -9.80 -19.01
N GLY A 344 10.70 -10.10 -17.72
CA GLY A 344 11.84 -10.86 -17.17
C GLY A 344 13.09 -10.03 -16.87
N ASP A 345 13.10 -8.75 -17.24
CA ASP A 345 14.14 -7.80 -16.81
C ASP A 345 13.93 -7.42 -15.33
N ARG A 346 14.98 -7.48 -14.52
CA ARG A 346 14.89 -7.36 -13.07
C ARG A 346 14.38 -6.00 -12.62
N GLU A 347 14.92 -4.92 -13.18
CA GLU A 347 14.52 -3.55 -12.89
C GLU A 347 13.04 -3.34 -13.27
N THR A 348 12.64 -3.89 -14.41
CA THR A 348 11.24 -3.86 -14.89
C THR A 348 10.30 -4.61 -13.94
N GLU A 349 10.61 -5.86 -13.56
CA GLU A 349 9.75 -6.65 -12.66
C GLU A 349 9.70 -6.03 -11.25
N THR A 350 10.80 -5.40 -10.80
CA THR A 350 10.84 -4.64 -9.55
C THR A 350 9.93 -3.42 -9.61
N GLU A 351 9.95 -2.65 -10.70
CA GLU A 351 9.04 -1.51 -10.89
C GLU A 351 7.57 -1.97 -10.94
N VAL A 352 7.27 -3.07 -11.63
CA VAL A 352 5.94 -3.70 -11.66
C VAL A 352 5.47 -4.04 -10.26
N LEU A 353 6.31 -4.72 -9.46
CA LEU A 353 5.98 -5.12 -8.10
C LEU A 353 5.64 -3.91 -7.22
N LEU A 354 6.45 -2.85 -7.30
CA LEU A 354 6.26 -1.62 -6.55
C LEU A 354 4.95 -0.91 -6.93
N LEU A 355 4.65 -0.83 -8.23
CA LEU A 355 3.42 -0.20 -8.73
C LEU A 355 2.16 -1.00 -8.38
N GLU A 356 2.21 -2.34 -8.43
CA GLU A 356 1.07 -3.19 -8.07
C GLU A 356 0.70 -3.09 -6.57
N HIS A 357 1.67 -2.78 -5.72
CA HIS A 357 1.50 -2.63 -4.28
C HIS A 357 1.41 -1.16 -3.83
N ASP A 358 1.28 -0.22 -4.77
CA ASP A 358 1.16 1.23 -4.51
C ASP A 358 2.32 1.78 -3.64
N VAL A 359 3.53 1.26 -3.85
CA VAL A 359 4.74 1.69 -3.14
C VAL A 359 5.35 2.88 -3.88
N PRO A 360 5.37 4.09 -3.29
CA PRO A 360 6.00 5.25 -3.92
C PRO A 360 7.53 5.09 -3.93
N TYR A 361 8.10 4.85 -5.12
CA TYR A 361 9.55 4.65 -5.32
C TYR A 361 10.25 5.83 -6.01
N GLN A 362 9.54 6.94 -6.20
CA GLN A 362 10.08 8.15 -6.82
C GLN A 362 11.10 8.83 -5.90
N GLU A 363 12.08 9.50 -6.50
CA GLU A 363 13.02 10.34 -5.77
C GLU A 363 12.29 11.45 -5.01
N PHE A 364 12.86 11.83 -3.86
CA PHE A 364 12.32 12.94 -3.08
C PHE A 364 12.42 14.26 -3.86
N SER A 365 11.31 15.00 -3.90
CA SER A 365 11.27 16.28 -4.61
C SER A 365 12.23 17.31 -4.00
N LYS A 366 12.68 18.29 -4.80
CA LYS A 366 13.52 19.40 -4.32
C LYS A 366 12.92 20.15 -3.14
N ARG A 367 11.58 20.25 -3.07
CA ARG A 367 10.88 20.90 -1.96
C ARG A 367 11.04 20.12 -0.65
N ILE A 368 11.06 18.79 -0.72
CA ILE A 368 11.29 17.92 0.44
C ILE A 368 12.76 17.99 0.86
N LEU A 369 13.68 17.95 -0.09
CA LEU A 369 15.12 18.03 0.19
C LEU A 369 15.55 19.37 0.81
N GLN A 370 14.77 20.45 0.63
CA GLN A 370 14.99 21.74 1.30
C GLN A 370 14.73 21.71 2.81
N ASP A 371 14.02 20.71 3.32
CA ASP A 371 13.80 20.54 4.76
C ASP A 371 14.99 19.84 5.46
N LEU A 372 15.98 19.37 4.71
CA LEU A 372 17.20 18.78 5.27
C LEU A 372 18.08 19.83 5.94
N PRO A 373 18.85 19.48 6.98
CA PRO A 373 19.82 20.39 7.58
C PRO A 373 20.80 20.93 6.54
N PRO A 374 21.04 22.25 6.48
CA PRO A 374 21.91 22.86 5.48
C PRO A 374 23.37 22.39 5.60
N GLU A 375 23.79 21.93 6.78
CA GLU A 375 25.11 21.36 7.02
C GLU A 375 25.31 20.01 6.30
N GLY A 376 24.24 19.32 5.91
CA GLY A 376 24.33 18.03 5.25
C GLY A 376 25.01 16.98 6.13
N ASP A 377 25.99 16.27 5.57
CA ASP A 377 26.78 15.26 6.28
C ASP A 377 27.68 15.85 7.39
N GLU A 378 27.97 17.15 7.35
CA GLU A 378 28.78 17.86 8.36
C GLU A 378 27.98 18.25 9.61
N TRP A 379 26.71 17.85 9.68
CA TRP A 379 25.89 18.10 10.86
C TRP A 379 26.41 17.34 12.08
N VAL A 380 26.57 18.05 13.20
CA VAL A 380 27.10 17.49 14.46
C VAL A 380 26.24 17.88 15.66
N VAL A 381 26.32 17.07 16.72
CA VAL A 381 25.71 17.41 18.00
C VAL A 381 26.50 18.55 18.66
N LEU A 382 25.80 19.64 18.96
CA LEU A 382 26.34 20.82 19.63
C LEU A 382 25.90 20.89 21.09
N GLU A 383 26.63 21.68 21.89
CA GLU A 383 26.35 21.89 23.31
C GLU A 383 24.95 22.48 23.58
N LYS A 384 24.40 23.26 22.65
CA LYS A 384 23.02 23.78 22.72
C LYS A 384 21.98 22.67 22.84
N HIS A 385 22.23 21.51 22.23
CA HIS A 385 21.30 20.37 22.31
C HIS A 385 21.21 19.84 23.74
N ILE A 386 22.26 19.97 24.55
CA ILE A 386 22.25 19.55 25.95
C ILE A 386 21.66 20.66 26.82
N LYS A 387 22.22 21.88 26.70
CA LYS A 387 21.92 22.99 27.62
C LYS A 387 20.59 23.69 27.35
N GLU A 388 20.25 23.92 26.09
CA GLU A 388 19.07 24.71 25.72
C GLU A 388 17.85 23.80 25.47
N GLU A 389 18.05 22.63 24.89
CA GLU A 389 16.97 21.65 24.65
C GLU A 389 16.75 20.66 25.81
N ASN A 390 17.50 20.83 26.91
CA ASN A 390 17.43 19.98 28.12
C ASN A 390 17.56 18.47 27.84
N ARG A 391 18.41 18.08 26.89
CA ARG A 391 18.67 16.67 26.60
C ARG A 391 19.63 16.11 27.64
N ARG A 392 19.32 14.91 28.14
CA ARG A 392 20.21 14.20 29.06
C ARG A 392 21.45 13.68 28.32
N ASP A 393 22.62 13.95 28.86
CA ASP A 393 23.88 13.45 28.30
C ASP A 393 24.16 12.03 28.81
N PHE A 394 24.28 11.10 27.88
CA PHE A 394 24.57 9.68 28.12
C PHE A 394 25.81 9.21 27.34
N ARG A 395 26.64 10.14 26.84
CA ARG A 395 27.82 9.82 26.03
C ARG A 395 28.93 9.10 26.79
N ASP A 396 28.83 9.02 28.11
CA ASP A 396 29.72 8.28 29.01
C ASP A 396 29.35 6.78 29.12
N LEU A 397 28.08 6.43 28.88
CA LEU A 397 27.56 5.08 29.02
C LEU A 397 28.13 4.12 27.97
N ASP A 398 28.23 2.84 28.34
CA ASP A 398 28.60 1.73 27.47
C ASP A 398 27.43 1.28 26.59
N ILE A 399 27.04 2.14 25.64
CA ILE A 399 25.95 1.87 24.69
C ILE A 399 26.49 1.13 23.47
N CYS A 400 25.74 0.16 22.95
CA CYS A 400 26.01 -0.51 21.67
C CYS A 400 24.71 -0.80 20.89
N SER A 401 24.81 -0.94 19.57
CA SER A 401 23.72 -1.47 18.74
C SER A 401 24.00 -2.93 18.34
N ILE A 402 22.95 -3.71 18.07
CA ILE A 402 23.03 -5.10 17.63
C ILE A 402 22.05 -5.28 16.46
N ASP A 403 22.59 -5.39 15.25
CA ASP A 403 21.84 -5.25 14.01
C ASP A 403 22.12 -6.40 13.02
N PRO A 404 21.31 -6.57 11.96
CA PRO A 404 21.68 -7.43 10.84
C PRO A 404 22.98 -6.96 10.16
N PRO A 405 23.75 -7.89 9.56
CA PRO A 405 24.93 -7.52 8.77
C PRO A 405 24.54 -6.60 7.60
N GLY A 406 25.28 -5.50 7.41
CA GLY A 406 25.01 -4.51 6.37
C GLY A 406 23.96 -3.45 6.73
N CYS A 407 23.43 -3.46 7.97
CA CYS A 407 22.52 -2.42 8.45
C CYS A 407 23.20 -1.03 8.41
N THR A 408 22.50 -0.04 7.87
CA THR A 408 22.99 1.36 7.75
C THR A 408 22.09 2.35 8.48
N ASP A 409 20.83 1.99 8.64
CA ASP A 409 19.72 2.65 9.32
C ASP A 409 19.55 2.06 10.73
N ILE A 410 20.53 2.34 11.62
CA ILE A 410 20.53 1.84 12.99
C ILE A 410 19.57 2.68 13.83
N ASP A 411 18.38 2.14 14.12
CA ASP A 411 17.32 2.83 14.84
C ASP A 411 17.45 2.72 16.36
N ASP A 412 18.01 1.62 16.86
CA ASP A 412 18.09 1.32 18.29
C ASP A 412 19.50 1.03 18.79
N ALA A 413 19.73 1.37 20.06
CA ALA A 413 20.93 1.02 20.79
C ALA A 413 20.57 0.73 22.25
N LEU A 414 21.35 -0.13 22.90
CA LEU A 414 21.06 -0.64 24.24
C LEU A 414 22.26 -0.45 25.18
N HIS A 415 21.96 -0.36 26.47
CA HIS A 415 22.97 -0.54 27.52
C HIS A 415 22.38 -1.21 28.76
N ALA A 416 23.24 -1.80 29.57
CA ALA A 416 22.93 -2.18 30.94
C ALA A 416 24.13 -1.94 31.87
N ARG A 417 23.89 -1.37 33.05
CA ARG A 417 24.90 -1.21 34.09
C ARG A 417 24.35 -1.52 35.47
N ARG A 418 25.19 -2.06 36.34
CA ARG A 418 24.82 -2.32 37.74
C ARG A 418 24.92 -1.02 38.55
N LEU A 419 23.90 -0.74 39.34
CA LEU A 419 23.82 0.41 40.24
C LEU A 419 24.41 0.07 41.63
N PRO A 420 24.82 1.09 42.43
CA PRO A 420 25.37 0.87 43.76
C PRO A 420 24.44 0.16 44.75
N ASN A 421 23.11 0.26 44.53
CA ASN A 421 22.09 -0.40 45.34
C ASN A 421 21.87 -1.89 44.98
N GLY A 422 22.60 -2.41 43.99
CA GLY A 422 22.49 -3.80 43.52
C GLY A 422 21.53 -4.00 42.34
N ASN A 423 20.66 -3.03 42.05
CA ASN A 423 19.79 -3.04 40.87
C ASN A 423 20.59 -2.78 39.59
N TYR A 424 19.91 -2.86 38.45
CA TYR A 424 20.45 -2.54 37.14
C TYR A 424 19.72 -1.33 36.55
N GLU A 425 20.47 -0.42 35.95
CA GLU A 425 19.94 0.53 35.00
C GLU A 425 20.06 -0.07 33.60
N VAL A 426 18.94 -0.15 32.90
CA VAL A 426 18.85 -0.69 31.55
C VAL A 426 18.24 0.39 30.66
N GLY A 427 18.84 0.64 29.50
CA GLY A 427 18.36 1.65 28.57
C GLY A 427 18.17 1.12 27.17
N VAL A 428 17.06 1.52 26.55
CA VAL A 428 16.84 1.47 25.10
C VAL A 428 16.84 2.90 24.58
N HIS A 429 17.67 3.15 23.58
CA HIS A 429 17.89 4.45 22.97
C HIS A 429 17.46 4.38 21.51
N ILE A 430 16.44 5.15 21.12
CA ILE A 430 15.88 5.16 19.77
C ILE A 430 16.30 6.45 19.06
N ALA A 431 16.60 6.38 17.76
CA ALA A 431 16.93 7.54 16.93
C ALA A 431 15.91 8.69 17.08
N ASP A 432 16.35 9.93 17.34
CA ASP A 432 15.45 11.07 17.53
C ASP A 432 15.07 11.75 16.19
N VAL A 433 14.33 11.02 15.35
CA VAL A 433 13.81 11.54 14.07
C VAL A 433 12.96 12.79 14.27
N THR A 434 12.25 12.89 15.40
CA THR A 434 11.39 14.05 15.73
C THR A 434 12.15 15.36 15.90
N TYR A 435 13.47 15.31 16.04
CA TYR A 435 14.31 16.51 15.99
C TYR A 435 14.35 17.12 14.58
N PHE A 436 14.50 16.29 13.55
CA PHE A 436 14.67 16.71 12.15
C PHE A 436 13.35 16.89 11.41
N VAL A 437 12.36 16.03 11.66
CA VAL A 437 11.07 16.06 10.95
C VAL A 437 10.01 16.68 11.86
N LYS A 438 9.43 17.81 11.45
CA LYS A 438 8.37 18.51 12.21
C LYS A 438 7.00 18.36 11.54
N PRO A 439 5.91 18.29 12.33
CA PRO A 439 4.56 18.18 11.81
C PRO A 439 4.23 19.27 10.78
N GLY A 440 3.68 18.88 9.64
CA GLY A 440 3.21 19.77 8.58
C GLY A 440 4.30 20.27 7.61
N MET A 441 5.58 19.93 7.82
CA MET A 441 6.61 20.19 6.82
C MET A 441 6.42 19.28 5.59
N PRO A 442 6.89 19.69 4.39
CA PRO A 442 6.86 18.83 3.20
C PRO A 442 7.42 17.42 3.44
N MET A 443 8.53 17.30 4.19
CA MET A 443 9.11 16.01 4.60
C MET A 443 8.14 15.13 5.40
N ASP A 444 7.39 15.71 6.35
CA ASP A 444 6.43 15.00 7.20
C ASP A 444 5.26 14.46 6.38
N ILE A 445 4.74 15.27 5.46
CA ILE A 445 3.65 14.88 4.56
C ILE A 445 4.09 13.73 3.64
N GLU A 446 5.31 13.79 3.10
CA GLU A 446 5.87 12.70 2.30
C GLU A 446 6.05 11.42 3.13
N ALA A 447 6.70 11.52 4.30
CA ALA A 447 6.91 10.37 5.17
C ALA A 447 5.59 9.71 5.59
N ALA A 448 4.56 10.52 5.92
CA ALA A 448 3.22 10.04 6.21
C ALA A 448 2.54 9.37 5.00
N SER A 449 2.78 9.86 3.78
CA SER A 449 2.28 9.24 2.55
C SER A 449 2.95 7.90 2.25
N ARG A 450 4.25 7.76 2.54
CA ARG A 450 4.99 6.49 2.37
C ARG A 450 4.64 5.48 3.46
N GLY A 451 4.45 5.95 4.69
CA GLY A 451 4.04 5.15 5.86
C GLY A 451 5.14 4.27 6.46
N THR A 452 5.96 3.62 5.62
CA THR A 452 7.09 2.76 6.04
C THR A 452 8.16 2.70 4.95
N SER A 453 9.39 2.35 5.33
CA SER A 453 10.39 1.88 4.36
C SER A 453 9.99 0.48 3.86
N VAL A 454 10.18 0.20 2.57
CA VAL A 454 9.87 -1.10 1.95
C VAL A 454 11.19 -1.79 1.57
N TYR A 455 11.39 -2.99 2.10
CA TYR A 455 12.59 -3.79 1.86
C TYR A 455 12.29 -4.88 0.83
N LEU A 456 13.06 -4.88 -0.26
CA LEU A 456 13.11 -5.92 -1.28
C LEU A 456 14.41 -6.71 -1.13
N VAL A 457 14.64 -7.70 -1.99
CA VAL A 457 15.84 -8.55 -1.95
C VAL A 457 17.12 -7.74 -2.17
N ASP A 458 17.12 -6.85 -3.16
CA ASP A 458 18.28 -6.08 -3.62
C ASP A 458 18.12 -4.57 -3.42
N LYS A 459 16.94 -4.11 -3.00
CA LYS A 459 16.60 -2.69 -2.91
C LYS A 459 15.83 -2.34 -1.64
N ARG A 460 16.13 -1.17 -1.10
CA ARG A 460 15.34 -0.54 -0.03
C ARG A 460 14.71 0.74 -0.57
N ILE A 461 13.41 0.89 -0.40
CA ILE A 461 12.69 2.13 -0.70
C ILE A 461 12.52 2.88 0.62
N ASP A 462 13.29 3.95 0.79
CA ASP A 462 13.36 4.68 2.05
C ASP A 462 12.11 5.54 2.30
N MET A 463 11.64 5.55 3.55
CA MET A 463 10.61 6.48 4.02
C MET A 463 11.13 7.93 4.11
N LEU A 464 12.40 8.11 4.48
CA LEU A 464 13.06 9.40 4.64
C LEU A 464 14.30 9.47 3.72
N PRO A 465 14.75 10.66 3.30
CA PRO A 465 15.97 10.79 2.51
C PRO A 465 17.18 10.16 3.21
N SER A 466 18.09 9.59 2.42
CA SER A 466 19.27 8.86 2.91
C SER A 466 20.08 9.62 3.95
N LEU A 467 20.28 10.93 3.75
CA LEU A 467 20.98 11.78 4.72
C LEU A 467 20.41 11.66 6.15
N LEU A 468 19.08 11.64 6.29
CA LEU A 468 18.46 11.44 7.61
C LEU A 468 18.51 9.97 8.02
N GLY A 469 18.03 9.07 7.16
CA GLY A 469 17.83 7.66 7.50
C GLY A 469 19.11 6.90 7.81
N THR A 470 20.15 7.03 6.97
CA THR A 470 21.39 6.24 7.09
C THR A 470 22.54 6.99 7.73
N ASN A 471 22.41 8.31 7.98
CA ASN A 471 23.48 9.09 8.60
C ASN A 471 23.05 9.83 9.87
N LEU A 472 22.22 10.87 9.76
CA LEU A 472 22.00 11.80 10.88
C LEU A 472 21.15 11.22 12.01
N CYS A 473 20.14 10.41 11.69
CA CYS A 473 19.32 9.70 12.67
C CYS A 473 19.95 8.37 13.09
N SER A 474 20.66 7.70 12.18
CA SER A 474 21.31 6.41 12.44
C SER A 474 22.30 6.50 13.61
N LEU A 475 22.14 5.61 14.60
CA LEU A 475 22.89 5.57 15.86
C LEU A 475 24.28 4.91 15.68
N ARG A 476 25.03 5.39 14.68
CA ARG A 476 26.35 4.90 14.28
C ARG A 476 27.35 4.91 15.44
N SER A 477 28.26 3.93 15.43
CA SER A 477 29.34 3.85 16.42
C SER A 477 30.30 5.04 16.36
N ASN A 478 30.77 5.45 17.53
CA ASN A 478 31.77 6.48 17.80
C ASN A 478 31.40 7.90 17.34
N VAL A 479 30.13 8.17 17.07
CA VAL A 479 29.63 9.51 16.74
C VAL A 479 28.52 9.92 17.71
N ASP A 480 28.55 11.18 18.14
CA ASP A 480 27.48 11.74 18.97
C ASP A 480 26.18 11.84 18.14
N ARG A 481 25.09 11.34 18.72
CA ARG A 481 23.76 11.28 18.08
C ARG A 481 22.65 11.68 19.05
N LEU A 482 21.59 12.26 18.50
CA LEU A 482 20.38 12.56 19.24
C LEU A 482 19.51 11.31 19.32
N ALA A 483 19.03 11.01 20.53
CA ALA A 483 18.18 9.85 20.77
C ALA A 483 17.00 10.23 21.68
N PHE A 484 15.97 9.40 21.66
CA PHE A 484 14.95 9.32 22.68
C PHE A 484 15.19 8.05 23.49
N SER A 485 15.40 8.21 24.79
CA SER A 485 15.77 7.11 25.69
C SER A 485 14.61 6.69 26.58
N CYS A 486 14.37 5.38 26.64
CA CYS A 486 13.59 4.73 27.69
C CYS A 486 14.55 4.03 28.65
N ILE A 487 14.55 4.46 29.91
CA ILE A 487 15.45 3.96 30.95
C ILE A 487 14.63 3.27 32.03
N TRP A 488 15.05 2.05 32.40
CA TRP A 488 14.48 1.30 33.50
C TRP A 488 15.49 1.10 34.62
N GLU A 489 15.01 1.17 35.86
CA GLU A 489 15.67 0.53 36.99
C GLU A 489 15.02 -0.85 37.18
N MET A 490 15.81 -1.92 37.11
CA MET A 490 15.37 -3.30 37.19
C MET A 490 16.11 -4.05 38.30
N ASN A 491 15.43 -4.94 39.02
CA ASN A 491 16.10 -5.85 39.95
C ASN A 491 16.69 -7.07 39.24
N GLU A 492 17.34 -7.97 39.99
CA GLU A 492 17.99 -9.17 39.42
C GLU A 492 17.00 -10.17 38.76
N ASN A 493 15.70 -10.04 39.03
CA ASN A 493 14.60 -10.85 38.47
C ASN A 493 13.92 -10.17 37.27
N ALA A 494 14.54 -9.14 36.70
CA ALA A 494 14.00 -8.35 35.60
C ALA A 494 12.60 -7.74 35.91
N GLU A 495 12.35 -7.38 37.17
CA GLU A 495 11.16 -6.60 37.55
C GLU A 495 11.48 -5.12 37.47
N ILE A 496 10.58 -4.34 36.85
CA ILE A 496 10.75 -2.90 36.69
C ILE A 496 10.36 -2.20 37.99
N ILE A 497 11.34 -1.50 38.57
CA ILE A 497 11.14 -0.66 39.76
C ILE A 497 10.72 0.74 39.35
N LYS A 498 11.36 1.27 38.29
CA LYS A 498 11.11 2.62 37.78
C LYS A 498 11.31 2.67 36.28
N THR A 499 10.52 3.50 35.60
CA THR A 499 10.67 3.85 34.18
C THR A 499 10.81 5.35 34.03
N ASP A 500 11.74 5.78 33.18
CA ASP A 500 11.97 7.17 32.81
C ASP A 500 12.06 7.33 31.29
N PHE A 501 11.58 8.46 30.78
CA PHE A 501 11.56 8.78 29.35
C PHE A 501 12.19 10.15 29.15
N THR A 502 13.23 10.25 28.32
CA THR A 502 13.93 11.51 28.11
C THR A 502 14.48 11.61 26.70
N LYS A 503 14.50 12.83 26.14
CA LYS A 503 15.41 13.14 25.03
C LYS A 503 16.84 13.14 25.55
N SER A 504 17.76 12.68 24.72
CA SER A 504 19.15 12.44 25.12
C SER A 504 20.13 12.68 23.99
N VAL A 505 21.40 12.80 24.38
CA VAL A 505 22.57 12.68 23.50
C VAL A 505 23.30 11.40 23.88
N ILE A 506 23.58 10.55 22.90
CA ILE A 506 24.33 9.30 23.11
C ILE A 506 25.54 9.24 22.18
N ARG A 507 26.45 8.31 22.48
CA ARG A 507 27.51 7.89 21.58
C ARG A 507 27.66 6.37 21.69
N SER A 508 27.15 5.65 20.70
CA SER A 508 27.31 4.21 20.64
C SER A 508 28.79 3.87 20.56
N LYS A 509 29.31 3.01 21.42
CA LYS A 509 30.74 2.61 21.40
C LYS A 509 31.02 1.60 20.29
N HIS A 510 30.03 0.77 19.97
CA HIS A 510 30.15 -0.30 18.99
C HIS A 510 28.82 -0.54 18.28
N SER A 511 28.89 -0.90 17.01
CA SER A 511 27.78 -1.45 16.24
C SER A 511 28.12 -2.91 15.96
N PHE A 512 27.40 -3.83 16.57
CA PHE A 512 27.64 -5.26 16.41
C PHE A 512 26.64 -5.86 15.42
N THR A 513 27.10 -6.85 14.66
CA THR A 513 26.19 -7.83 14.08
C THR A 513 25.66 -8.78 15.16
N TYR A 514 24.52 -9.44 14.91
CA TYR A 514 24.00 -10.49 15.79
C TYR A 514 25.04 -11.56 16.13
N ASP A 515 25.93 -11.88 15.18
CA ASP A 515 26.95 -12.92 15.29
C ASP A 515 28.13 -12.49 16.16
N GLU A 516 28.58 -11.25 15.98
CA GLU A 516 29.64 -10.66 16.81
C GLU A 516 29.17 -10.51 18.27
N ALA A 517 27.92 -10.07 18.46
CA ALA A 517 27.32 -9.98 19.79
C ALA A 517 27.18 -11.36 20.45
N GLN A 518 26.79 -12.38 19.69
CA GLN A 518 26.65 -13.76 20.20
C GLN A 518 28.01 -14.31 20.62
N THR A 519 29.02 -14.16 19.76
CA THR A 519 30.40 -14.57 20.05
C THR A 519 30.94 -13.89 21.31
N ARG A 520 30.63 -12.61 21.52
CA ARG A 520 30.97 -11.86 22.74
C ARG A 520 30.28 -12.40 23.99
N ILE A 521 29.00 -12.75 23.90
CA ILE A 521 28.26 -13.35 25.01
C ILE A 521 28.94 -14.65 25.43
N ASP A 522 29.27 -15.49 24.46
CA ASP A 522 29.75 -16.87 24.67
C ASP A 522 31.23 -16.96 25.08
N ASP A 523 32.07 -15.97 24.74
CA ASP A 523 33.50 -15.97 25.09
C ASP A 523 33.75 -15.42 26.50
N ASP A 524 33.80 -16.31 27.51
CA ASP A 524 34.09 -15.98 28.92
C ASP A 524 35.36 -15.16 29.14
N ARG A 525 36.31 -15.11 28.19
CA ARG A 525 37.53 -14.31 28.31
C ARG A 525 37.28 -12.82 28.08
N MET A 526 36.21 -12.46 27.36
CA MET A 526 35.83 -11.06 27.13
C MET A 526 35.13 -10.50 28.37
N GLN A 527 35.75 -9.49 29.01
CA GLN A 527 35.31 -8.92 30.30
C GLN A 527 35.25 -7.39 30.31
N ASP A 528 35.30 -6.77 29.13
CA ASP A 528 35.06 -5.33 28.97
C ASP A 528 33.65 -4.94 29.41
N SER A 529 33.46 -3.67 29.72
CA SER A 529 32.20 -3.17 30.29
C SER A 529 31.01 -3.33 29.34
N VAL A 530 31.22 -3.17 28.03
CA VAL A 530 30.20 -3.41 27.00
C VAL A 530 29.77 -4.88 27.02
N THR A 531 30.71 -5.82 27.00
CA THR A 531 30.40 -7.26 27.08
C THR A 531 29.64 -7.64 28.35
N LYS A 532 30.02 -7.07 29.51
CA LYS A 532 29.26 -7.25 30.77
C LYS A 532 27.83 -6.71 30.67
N GLY A 533 27.65 -5.56 30.00
CA GLY A 533 26.33 -5.00 29.70
C GLY A 533 25.49 -5.94 28.83
N ILE A 534 26.04 -6.42 27.71
CA ILE A 534 25.35 -7.35 26.80
C ILE A 534 24.96 -8.65 27.52
N ARG A 535 25.83 -9.22 28.35
CA ARG A 535 25.49 -10.41 29.16
C ARG A 535 24.37 -10.15 30.17
N ALA A 536 24.35 -8.97 30.79
CA ALA A 536 23.27 -8.58 31.69
C ALA A 536 21.94 -8.41 30.93
N LEU A 537 21.96 -7.76 29.77
CA LEU A 537 20.81 -7.66 28.87
C LEU A 537 20.30 -9.06 28.50
N ASN A 538 21.20 -9.96 28.08
CA ASN A 538 20.85 -11.32 27.69
C ASN A 538 20.19 -12.11 28.84
N LYS A 539 20.74 -12.02 30.06
CA LYS A 539 20.13 -12.63 31.25
C LYS A 539 18.70 -12.14 31.46
N PHE A 540 18.46 -10.83 31.37
CA PHE A 540 17.13 -10.26 31.54
C PHE A 540 16.18 -10.62 30.40
N ALA A 541 16.64 -10.65 29.16
CA ALA A 541 15.85 -11.05 28.02
C ALA A 541 15.30 -12.49 28.19
N LYS A 542 16.09 -13.44 28.68
CA LYS A 542 15.62 -14.80 29.00
C LYS A 542 14.47 -14.80 30.00
N ILE A 543 14.56 -14.00 31.06
CA ILE A 543 13.52 -13.89 32.09
C ILE A 543 12.25 -13.25 31.51
N LEU A 544 12.40 -12.17 30.75
CA LEU A 544 11.28 -11.47 30.10
C LEU A 544 10.56 -12.36 29.10
N ARG A 545 11.31 -13.08 28.26
CA ARG A 545 10.78 -14.04 27.29
C ARG A 545 10.01 -15.15 27.96
N GLN A 546 10.55 -15.77 29.01
CA GLN A 546 9.84 -16.82 29.74
C GLN A 546 8.51 -16.30 30.29
N ARG A 547 8.52 -15.14 30.95
CA ARG A 547 7.31 -14.49 31.47
C ARG A 547 6.29 -14.19 30.37
N ARG A 548 6.76 -13.78 29.18
CA ARG A 548 5.91 -13.52 28.00
C ARG A 548 5.27 -14.81 27.47
N MET A 549 6.03 -15.90 27.39
CA MET A 549 5.53 -17.22 26.98
C MET A 549 4.52 -17.79 28.00
N ASP A 550 4.81 -17.65 29.30
CA ASP A 550 3.92 -18.08 30.38
C ASP A 550 2.57 -17.34 30.33
N ASN A 551 2.58 -16.07 29.90
CA ASN A 551 1.39 -15.25 29.68
C ASN A 551 0.66 -15.54 28.35
N GLY A 552 1.12 -16.53 27.57
CA GLY A 552 0.43 -17.01 26.36
C GLY A 552 0.85 -16.32 25.06
N ALA A 553 2.08 -15.83 24.97
CA ALA A 553 2.61 -15.39 23.68
C ALA A 553 2.82 -16.57 22.71
N LEU A 554 2.57 -16.30 21.43
CA LEU A 554 2.71 -17.30 20.37
C LEU A 554 4.09 -17.20 19.73
N THR A 555 4.81 -18.33 19.65
CA THR A 555 5.97 -18.46 18.76
C THR A 555 5.46 -18.92 17.39
N LEU A 556 5.24 -17.98 16.49
CA LEU A 556 4.86 -18.29 15.11
C LEU A 556 6.11 -18.33 14.22
N SER A 557 6.01 -19.05 13.10
CA SER A 557 7.10 -19.18 12.14
C SER A 557 6.67 -18.59 10.80
N SER A 558 7.61 -17.90 10.16
CA SER A 558 7.52 -17.47 8.77
C SER A 558 8.71 -18.08 8.00
N PRO A 559 8.53 -18.49 6.74
CA PRO A 559 9.65 -18.87 5.88
C PRO A 559 10.41 -17.60 5.44
N GLU A 560 11.23 -17.02 6.32
CA GLU A 560 12.16 -15.95 5.95
C GLU A 560 13.40 -16.55 5.30
N VAL A 561 13.59 -16.24 4.01
CA VAL A 561 14.78 -16.60 3.24
C VAL A 561 15.65 -15.38 2.99
N ARG A 562 16.97 -15.58 3.00
CA ARG A 562 17.98 -14.60 2.64
C ARG A 562 18.69 -15.05 1.37
N PHE A 563 18.81 -14.14 0.40
CA PHE A 563 19.58 -14.37 -0.81
C PHE A 563 21.01 -13.88 -0.59
N ASN A 564 21.99 -14.72 -0.89
CA ASN A 564 23.40 -14.37 -0.88
C ASN A 564 23.80 -13.96 -2.30
N LEU A 565 24.18 -12.69 -2.48
CA LEU A 565 24.65 -12.12 -3.74
C LEU A 565 26.18 -12.10 -3.72
N GLU A 566 26.86 -12.53 -4.79
CA GLU A 566 28.32 -12.41 -4.90
C GLU A 566 28.75 -10.98 -5.31
N ASN A 567 29.96 -10.59 -4.90
CA ASN A 567 30.64 -9.32 -5.22
C ASN A 567 30.32 -8.76 -6.63
N ASP A 568 29.55 -7.67 -6.70
CA ASP A 568 29.09 -6.97 -7.92
C ASP A 568 28.25 -7.80 -8.92
N SER A 569 28.05 -9.09 -8.67
CA SER A 569 27.12 -9.95 -9.39
C SER A 569 25.69 -9.64 -8.95
N GLN A 570 24.83 -9.38 -9.92
CA GLN A 570 23.42 -9.05 -9.71
C GLN A 570 22.53 -10.29 -9.55
N ASP A 571 23.10 -11.49 -9.71
CA ASP A 571 22.41 -12.77 -9.60
C ASP A 571 22.65 -13.45 -8.24
N PRO A 572 21.62 -14.04 -7.60
CA PRO A 572 21.77 -14.75 -6.35
C PRO A 572 22.54 -16.06 -6.52
N VAL A 573 23.54 -16.27 -5.68
CA VAL A 573 24.39 -17.48 -5.68
C VAL A 573 23.81 -18.55 -4.78
N ASP A 574 23.18 -18.16 -3.66
CA ASP A 574 22.61 -19.08 -2.70
C ASP A 574 21.38 -18.49 -1.98
N VAL A 575 20.55 -19.37 -1.44
CA VAL A 575 19.36 -19.04 -0.65
C VAL A 575 19.45 -19.75 0.70
N GLU A 576 19.64 -18.98 1.76
CA GLU A 576 19.76 -19.50 3.12
C GLU A 576 18.52 -19.16 3.94
N MET A 577 18.09 -20.08 4.80
CA MET A 577 17.08 -19.76 5.81
C MET A 577 17.72 -18.95 6.93
N LYS A 578 17.08 -17.86 7.33
CA LYS A 578 17.54 -17.04 8.44
C LYS A 578 17.45 -17.82 9.75
N GLU A 579 18.60 -18.09 10.38
CA GLU A 579 18.67 -18.70 11.70
C GLU A 579 18.48 -17.64 12.79
N LEU A 580 17.58 -17.90 13.75
CA LEU A 580 17.35 -17.01 14.89
C LEU A 580 18.32 -17.37 16.02
N LYS A 581 19.17 -16.42 16.40
CA LYS A 581 20.13 -16.55 17.50
C LYS A 581 19.57 -15.99 18.80
N GLU A 582 20.25 -16.25 19.91
CA GLU A 582 19.86 -15.74 21.22
C GLU A 582 19.93 -14.21 21.28
N THR A 583 20.88 -13.60 20.56
CA THR A 583 20.97 -12.15 20.39
C THR A 583 19.79 -11.53 19.65
N ASN A 584 19.13 -12.26 18.73
CA ASN A 584 17.88 -11.80 18.12
C ASN A 584 16.77 -11.68 19.18
N ALA A 585 16.63 -12.70 20.02
CA ALA A 585 15.66 -12.69 21.11
C ALA A 585 15.99 -11.63 22.17
N LEU A 586 17.27 -11.35 22.42
CA LEU A 586 17.71 -10.28 23.32
C LEU A 586 17.14 -8.94 22.88
N VAL A 587 17.40 -8.54 21.63
CA VAL A 587 16.91 -7.27 21.09
C VAL A 587 15.38 -7.26 21.06
N GLU A 588 14.74 -8.34 20.62
CA GLU A 588 13.28 -8.48 20.56
C GLU A 588 12.61 -8.16 21.91
N GLU A 589 13.06 -8.77 23.01
CA GLU A 589 12.43 -8.57 24.33
C GLU A 589 12.55 -7.14 24.84
N PHE A 590 13.68 -6.46 24.59
CA PHE A 590 13.83 -5.06 24.99
C PHE A 590 13.05 -4.10 24.11
N MET A 591 12.92 -4.37 22.81
CA MET A 591 12.04 -3.58 21.93
C MET A 591 10.57 -3.76 22.31
N LEU A 592 10.14 -4.98 22.64
CA LEU A 592 8.79 -5.23 23.17
C LEU A 592 8.57 -4.49 24.50
N LEU A 593 9.53 -4.53 25.41
CA LEU A 593 9.45 -3.83 26.69
C LEU A 593 9.39 -2.31 26.53
N ALA A 594 10.19 -1.75 25.62
CA ALA A 594 10.15 -0.34 25.23
C ALA A 594 8.76 0.03 24.70
N ASN A 595 8.25 -0.72 23.73
CA ASN A 595 6.94 -0.48 23.12
C ASN A 595 5.81 -0.54 24.15
N ILE A 596 5.79 -1.54 25.04
CA ILE A 596 4.78 -1.66 26.11
C ILE A 596 4.86 -0.47 27.08
N SER A 597 6.07 -0.08 27.48
CA SER A 597 6.29 1.02 28.41
C SER A 597 5.84 2.35 27.81
N VAL A 598 6.20 2.61 26.54
CA VAL A 598 5.79 3.81 25.79
C VAL A 598 4.27 3.80 25.57
N ALA A 599 3.67 2.69 25.14
CA ALA A 599 2.23 2.57 24.91
C ALA A 599 1.43 2.94 26.17
N LYS A 600 1.81 2.39 27.33
CA LYS A 600 1.21 2.75 28.63
C LYS A 600 1.36 4.24 28.93
N LYS A 601 2.54 4.82 28.67
CA LYS A 601 2.82 6.23 28.94
C LYS A 601 2.00 7.17 28.07
N ILE A 602 1.96 6.93 26.76
CA ILE A 602 1.23 7.79 25.81
C ILE A 602 -0.27 7.66 25.99
N TYR A 603 -0.79 6.47 26.28
CA TYR A 603 -2.22 6.27 26.58
C TYR A 603 -2.63 6.97 27.88
N SER A 604 -1.83 6.82 28.95
CA SER A 604 -2.06 7.54 30.20
C SER A 604 -2.08 9.07 30.02
N LYS A 605 -1.26 9.60 29.10
CA LYS A 605 -1.18 11.05 28.86
C LYS A 605 -2.23 11.56 27.87
N PHE A 606 -2.58 10.76 26.86
CA PHE A 606 -3.48 11.09 25.77
C PHE A 606 -4.51 9.97 25.52
N PRO A 607 -5.45 9.72 26.46
CA PRO A 607 -6.33 8.54 26.40
C PRO A 607 -7.22 8.47 25.15
N SER A 608 -7.53 9.60 24.54
CA SER A 608 -8.42 9.68 23.36
C SER A 608 -7.68 9.81 22.03
N SER A 609 -6.35 9.81 22.01
CA SER A 609 -5.58 10.05 20.77
C SER A 609 -4.20 9.38 20.75
N ALA A 610 -3.95 8.38 21.60
CA ALA A 610 -2.70 7.65 21.58
C ALA A 610 -2.63 6.76 20.34
N MET A 611 -1.48 6.76 19.67
CA MET A 611 -1.18 5.84 18.58
C MET A 611 -0.86 4.47 19.16
N LEU A 612 -1.68 3.46 18.87
CA LEU A 612 -1.54 2.11 19.38
C LEU A 612 -1.58 1.10 18.23
N ARG A 613 -1.15 -0.13 18.51
CA ARG A 613 -1.21 -1.27 17.59
C ARG A 613 -1.87 -2.45 18.30
N LYS A 614 -2.86 -3.06 17.65
CA LYS A 614 -3.59 -4.24 18.16
C LYS A 614 -3.49 -5.42 17.20
N HIS A 615 -3.80 -6.59 17.71
CA HIS A 615 -3.92 -7.82 16.94
C HIS A 615 -5.11 -8.59 17.50
N ALA A 616 -6.23 -8.59 16.78
CA ALA A 616 -7.47 -9.17 17.25
C ALA A 616 -7.38 -10.70 17.31
N ALA A 617 -8.15 -11.30 18.22
CA ALA A 617 -8.27 -12.75 18.27
C ALA A 617 -8.86 -13.27 16.94
N PRO A 618 -8.26 -14.31 16.34
CA PRO A 618 -8.76 -14.89 15.11
C PRO A 618 -10.12 -15.58 15.32
N PRO A 619 -11.07 -15.42 14.39
CA PRO A 619 -12.30 -16.21 14.36
C PRO A 619 -12.02 -17.72 14.38
N THR A 620 -12.88 -18.50 15.06
CA THR A 620 -12.68 -19.95 15.21
C THR A 620 -12.67 -20.68 13.87
N ASN A 621 -13.49 -20.23 12.92
CA ASN A 621 -13.60 -20.81 11.58
C ASN A 621 -12.31 -20.71 10.75
N ASN A 622 -11.44 -19.74 11.03
CA ASN A 622 -10.13 -19.65 10.35
C ASN A 622 -9.26 -20.89 10.57
N PHE A 623 -9.48 -21.63 11.66
CA PHE A 623 -8.71 -22.83 11.99
C PHE A 623 -9.38 -24.12 11.57
N ASP A 624 -10.65 -24.12 11.15
CA ASP A 624 -11.42 -25.37 11.00
C ASP A 624 -10.80 -26.31 9.97
N ALA A 625 -10.35 -25.79 8.83
CA ALA A 625 -9.65 -26.57 7.82
C ALA A 625 -8.34 -27.16 8.36
N LEU A 626 -7.54 -26.34 9.06
CA LEU A 626 -6.29 -26.77 9.66
C LEU A 626 -6.52 -27.82 10.77
N ARG A 627 -7.51 -27.61 11.63
CA ARG A 627 -7.90 -28.53 12.71
C ARG A 627 -8.34 -29.88 12.15
N LYS A 628 -9.11 -29.89 11.06
CA LYS A 628 -9.53 -31.13 10.39
C LYS A 628 -8.33 -31.94 9.90
N VAL A 629 -7.39 -31.29 9.20
CA VAL A 629 -6.18 -31.94 8.69
C VAL A 629 -5.27 -32.45 9.83
N LEU A 630 -5.08 -31.65 10.89
CA LEU A 630 -4.27 -32.05 12.04
C LEU A 630 -4.91 -33.18 12.85
N ALA A 631 -6.25 -33.21 12.96
CA ALA A 631 -6.96 -34.28 13.64
C ALA A 631 -6.75 -35.65 12.97
N GLU A 632 -6.64 -35.70 11.64
CA GLU A 632 -6.27 -36.93 10.91
C GLU A 632 -4.86 -37.44 11.27
N LYS A 633 -3.98 -36.55 11.75
CA LYS A 633 -2.65 -36.89 12.28
C LYS A 633 -2.65 -37.11 13.80
N GLY A 634 -3.81 -37.11 14.45
CA GLY A 634 -3.94 -37.28 15.90
C GLY A 634 -3.54 -36.05 16.72
N ILE A 635 -3.42 -34.88 16.08
CA ILE A 635 -2.98 -33.63 16.73
C ILE A 635 -4.19 -32.72 16.92
N ILE A 636 -4.37 -32.24 18.16
CA ILE A 636 -5.47 -31.35 18.53
C ILE A 636 -4.91 -29.95 18.71
N LEU A 637 -5.33 -29.02 17.84
CA LEU A 637 -5.04 -27.60 17.96
C LEU A 637 -6.13 -26.92 18.81
N ASN A 638 -5.76 -26.36 19.96
CA ASN A 638 -6.69 -25.68 20.87
C ASN A 638 -6.66 -24.17 20.61
N THR A 639 -7.80 -23.59 20.22
CA THR A 639 -7.93 -22.18 19.86
C THR A 639 -8.74 -21.36 20.88
N GLU A 640 -8.98 -21.89 22.08
CA GLU A 640 -9.76 -21.22 23.14
C GLU A 640 -9.08 -19.96 23.70
N SER A 641 -7.75 -19.95 23.71
CA SER A 641 -6.93 -18.81 24.15
C SER A 641 -5.56 -18.84 23.48
N SER A 642 -4.83 -17.72 23.50
CA SER A 642 -3.48 -17.66 22.97
C SER A 642 -2.52 -18.62 23.68
N LYS A 643 -2.67 -18.80 25.01
CA LYS A 643 -1.89 -19.79 25.78
C LYS A 643 -2.21 -21.22 25.39
N ALA A 644 -3.49 -21.57 25.29
CA ALA A 644 -3.90 -22.92 24.87
C ALA A 644 -3.44 -23.23 23.44
N LEU A 645 -3.43 -22.23 22.57
CA LEU A 645 -2.90 -22.34 21.22
C LEU A 645 -1.38 -22.53 21.26
N ALA A 646 -0.64 -21.73 22.02
CA ALA A 646 0.81 -21.89 22.21
C ALA A 646 1.15 -23.31 22.69
N ASP A 647 0.47 -23.79 23.72
CA ASP A 647 0.73 -25.12 24.30
C ASP A 647 0.39 -26.25 23.33
N SER A 648 -0.73 -26.15 22.60
CA SER A 648 -1.08 -27.15 21.60
C SER A 648 -0.13 -27.15 20.40
N LEU A 649 0.40 -25.98 20.01
CA LEU A 649 1.45 -25.86 19.00
C LEU A 649 2.78 -26.46 19.48
N ASP A 650 3.18 -26.22 20.72
CA ASP A 650 4.41 -26.79 21.29
C ASP A 650 4.36 -28.33 21.31
N ASN A 651 3.17 -28.90 21.52
CA ASN A 651 2.93 -30.34 21.51
C ASN A 651 2.66 -30.93 20.11
N ALA A 652 2.51 -30.11 19.07
CA ALA A 652 2.24 -30.55 17.70
C ALA A 652 3.53 -31.05 17.01
N VAL A 653 4.06 -32.18 17.49
CA VAL A 653 5.33 -32.77 17.04
C VAL A 653 5.11 -34.20 16.56
N ILE A 654 5.74 -34.54 15.43
CA ILE A 654 5.87 -35.92 14.94
C ILE A 654 7.36 -36.26 15.03
N PRO A 655 7.78 -37.23 15.87
CA PRO A 655 9.20 -37.53 16.08
C PRO A 655 9.97 -37.85 14.79
N GLU A 656 9.31 -38.47 13.81
CA GLU A 656 9.87 -38.84 12.52
C GLU A 656 10.02 -37.65 11.55
N ASP A 657 9.37 -36.52 11.83
CA ASP A 657 9.42 -35.30 11.02
C ASP A 657 9.60 -34.04 11.90
N PRO A 658 10.86 -33.67 12.23
CA PRO A 658 11.16 -32.48 13.01
C PRO A 658 10.67 -31.17 12.37
N TYR A 659 10.45 -31.14 11.05
CA TYR A 659 9.98 -29.95 10.34
C TYR A 659 8.46 -29.76 10.50
N PHE A 660 7.72 -30.82 10.82
CA PHE A 660 6.28 -30.81 10.99
C PHE A 660 5.81 -29.68 11.92
N ASN A 661 6.44 -29.50 13.07
CA ASN A 661 6.06 -28.44 14.03
C ASN A 661 6.18 -27.04 13.40
N LYS A 662 7.28 -26.79 12.68
CA LYS A 662 7.52 -25.53 11.98
C LYS A 662 6.47 -25.30 10.89
N LEU A 663 6.11 -26.35 10.15
CA LEU A 663 5.04 -26.29 9.13
C LEU A 663 3.69 -25.94 9.76
N VAL A 664 3.31 -26.57 10.88
CA VAL A 664 2.07 -26.25 11.60
C VAL A 664 2.06 -24.80 12.06
N ARG A 665 3.18 -24.28 12.58
CA ARG A 665 3.30 -22.87 12.95
C ARG A 665 3.13 -21.94 11.75
N ILE A 666 3.74 -22.25 10.61
CA ILE A 666 3.58 -21.46 9.36
C ILE A 666 2.12 -21.43 8.91
N MET A 667 1.43 -22.57 8.91
CA MET A 667 0.01 -22.64 8.55
C MET A 667 -0.85 -21.87 9.56
N THR A 668 -0.54 -22.00 10.85
CA THR A 668 -1.24 -21.30 11.93
C THR A 668 -1.11 -19.79 11.80
N THR A 669 0.06 -19.27 11.37
CA THR A 669 0.26 -17.84 11.06
C THR A 669 -0.75 -17.34 10.01
N ARG A 670 -1.10 -18.17 9.02
CA ARG A 670 -2.08 -17.80 7.98
C ARG A 670 -3.54 -17.78 8.48
N CYS A 671 -3.82 -18.42 9.61
CA CYS A 671 -5.13 -18.38 10.26
C CYS A 671 -5.31 -17.14 11.16
N MET A 672 -4.22 -16.44 11.49
CA MET A 672 -4.25 -15.24 12.34
C MET A 672 -4.86 -14.04 11.60
N MET A 673 -5.30 -13.06 12.39
CA MET A 673 -5.75 -11.78 11.84
C MET A 673 -4.57 -10.90 11.42
N GLN A 674 -4.84 -9.86 10.64
CA GLN A 674 -3.83 -8.84 10.40
C GLN A 674 -3.74 -7.91 11.62
N ALA A 675 -2.52 -7.63 12.09
CA ALA A 675 -2.29 -6.58 13.09
C ALA A 675 -2.55 -5.19 12.49
N GLN A 676 -3.11 -4.28 13.29
CA GLN A 676 -3.57 -2.97 12.82
C GLN A 676 -3.14 -1.85 13.76
N TYR A 677 -2.74 -0.71 13.19
CA TYR A 677 -2.60 0.55 13.92
C TYR A 677 -3.97 1.22 14.10
N PHE A 678 -4.15 1.89 15.24
CA PHE A 678 -5.38 2.63 15.53
C PHE A 678 -5.11 3.76 16.53
N SER A 679 -6.05 4.71 16.62
CA SER A 679 -6.02 5.75 17.64
C SER A 679 -6.90 5.34 18.82
N SER A 680 -6.44 5.51 20.06
CA SER A 680 -7.17 5.07 21.24
C SER A 680 -8.56 5.71 21.43
N GLY A 681 -8.88 6.78 20.71
CA GLY A 681 -10.21 7.38 20.70
C GLY A 681 -11.22 6.75 19.74
N THR A 682 -10.81 5.81 18.87
CA THR A 682 -11.71 5.18 17.89
C THR A 682 -12.33 3.88 18.38
N GLU A 683 -11.78 3.28 19.43
CA GLU A 683 -12.14 1.95 19.93
C GLU A 683 -12.13 1.96 21.47
N PRO A 684 -12.97 1.15 22.15
CA PRO A 684 -12.90 0.99 23.60
C PRO A 684 -11.67 0.19 24.04
N GLU A 685 -11.20 0.41 25.27
CA GLU A 685 -9.99 -0.24 25.82
C GLU A 685 -10.05 -1.78 25.79
N SER A 686 -11.24 -2.38 25.87
CA SER A 686 -11.43 -3.83 25.76
C SER A 686 -10.92 -4.42 24.44
N GLU A 687 -10.86 -3.60 23.38
CA GLU A 687 -10.41 -3.97 22.04
C GLU A 687 -8.91 -3.74 21.82
N PHE A 688 -8.16 -3.28 22.83
CA PHE A 688 -6.72 -3.00 22.68
C PHE A 688 -5.85 -4.25 22.75
N LYS A 689 -6.47 -5.43 22.90
CA LYS A 689 -5.76 -6.70 23.05
C LYS A 689 -4.86 -6.97 21.85
N HIS A 690 -3.70 -7.53 22.16
CA HIS A 690 -2.80 -8.14 21.21
C HIS A 690 -2.79 -9.64 21.50
N TYR A 691 -3.57 -10.39 20.71
CA TYR A 691 -3.54 -11.85 20.68
C TYR A 691 -2.16 -12.33 20.22
#